data_AF-A0A1L9R4S5-F1
#
_entry.id   AF-A0A1L9R4S5-F1
#
_cell.length_a   1.000
_cell.length_b   1.000
_cell.length_c   1.000
_cell.angle_alpha   90.00
_cell.angle_beta   90.00
_cell.angle_gamma   90.00
#
_symmetry.space_group_name_H-M   'P 1'
#
loop_
_entity.id
_entity.type
_entity.pdbx_description
1 polymer ?
#
loop_
_entity_poly.entity_id
_entity_poly.type
_entity_poly.pdbx_seq_one_letter_code
_entity_poly.pdbx_strand_id
1 'polypeptide(L)'
;MLKRLCCCKSDRADGHQVPPSPVALRQLPRPASGQVAQKPATPKTPISPPAPVKQDASPPAHVDEKPVRRDLWQEAFDALSDDCKKYVSVHEGASTAAAIDDVIQQTEQKYAEWAKEALRIRTHDGNHVDVRDAARKILISAIQAKDAIATWASFDPAGHASAAWRIVSLGLLMVQPHIHRRDAALAASQYLADALAFFTPVDSHRRGEIGSNQKLDDALLGVYTALLDYSAEVNKLREQNPAGNGLTSVAAIADQPLSQLKASVEKKGLGAEKWTSPSNDPHAREVAENILAKIDQSIDRKSVRSKTSSVEEYENIVEWMSTADYSKVQNEMQEARTPETGNWFLNSGHYKGWKASPGSILWLHGASGCGKSVLSSTAIRDIQQFCEEDASRSFAYWYFQFDNRQTQSPESLIRCLIRQFSQKPLAPSVTEIWEEHSSRGTEPDGKTLSKVLHDVLSNVPGETFLVLDALDECPDEPRRKERQTILSLLVDLVEQHKNKLHILATSRPEEDIHAKLGEFPALNVDTRQSEDVGTFLRAKVGEGIFDKFDQQTRTQIIDGILQTGQRHFKWADLQIQRFAQCDTNEQIENALQTIPKNLEDAYQEALGRIQQSDHEKARSIFMLLCLSPMPLEPKTVAAAVDFPAADLVKICNPSLVTVKDGLIRLAHLSIKEFLVIQIVPEEDEEDLEEDPEELPEEVPEENPDEDAEEDPEEDSRENHPCRFTEEEGHTALAKQTVDLLLSTKDGILTEEIAMNQPMLVYSARHWYLHVAALANIHPELVGKVSHIFCEPNIYYNWMRISPGRYSAQDNPWHKTLEQCHPAICQASKMGFYRPVQALLAEGSDPLASFDASGEQNALTEAVKYGHVDILKYMLGYEITIPKASVQHIFGSIDLRVIGIETLQTVFDIFWEIGALRSASEESEDVVDKDIVNRIVQNPSSGPEILEMLLFWLEKPFTLAMDDVLKAVIGSSRPEEIMRMLFEKCNDDVQITPSLMMSFSKKLGVMDILLKKRGAELPLGDEVISYIVANADWKVMDLLLQARGSDIPITEGVLISAVAKGSRAGMIRFIFEKRQPGAEINENILTAAASNPRGQEIMQCLLAELAPSTPLTANVIQTLAGNLESGINMTKMVLVRQHPGFVVSETALEIAASRENNPVEMLQLLIRNGGSDIPITENVVLRAAENPHWGPSVFEYLCELHGNTLPITDKVLVAIANSTHDDATRFLEKTVKRFSLPQSVLEAAYQNLGDSIGSAV
;
A
#
# COMPACT_ATOMS: atom_id res chain seq x y z
N MET A 1 -1.47 -14.69 41.22
CA MET A 1 -0.89 -15.95 41.75
C MET A 1 -0.90 -16.99 40.63
N LEU A 2 0.07 -17.95 40.56
CA LEU A 2 0.25 -18.96 39.48
C LEU A 2 0.57 -18.34 38.09
N LYS A 3 1.69 -18.50 37.37
CA LYS A 3 2.78 -19.50 37.11
C LYS A 3 2.53 -20.52 35.98
N ARG A 4 3.52 -20.57 35.04
CA ARG A 4 3.93 -21.66 34.10
C ARG A 4 3.03 -21.90 32.86
N LEU A 5 3.51 -22.29 31.66
CA LEU A 5 4.84 -22.51 31.01
C LEU A 5 4.77 -21.93 29.56
N CYS A 6 5.80 -21.40 28.86
CA CYS A 6 7.13 -21.91 28.46
C CYS A 6 7.17 -23.07 27.42
N CYS A 7 7.34 -22.75 26.11
CA CYS A 7 8.53 -23.11 25.28
C CYS A 7 8.31 -23.17 23.74
N CYS A 8 9.24 -22.54 22.98
CA CYS A 8 9.71 -22.90 21.60
C CYS A 8 8.72 -22.84 20.40
N LYS A 9 9.12 -22.69 19.12
CA LYS A 9 10.33 -22.18 18.40
C LYS A 9 10.01 -22.17 16.88
N SER A 10 10.64 -21.28 16.08
CA SER A 10 10.84 -21.37 14.59
C SER A 10 9.57 -21.45 13.70
N ASP A 11 9.55 -21.02 12.42
CA ASP A 11 10.50 -20.20 11.65
C ASP A 11 9.79 -19.44 10.49
N ARG A 12 10.40 -18.29 10.13
CA ARG A 12 10.33 -17.43 8.92
C ARG A 12 9.43 -17.70 7.69
N ALA A 13 9.05 -16.57 7.07
CA ALA A 13 8.84 -16.29 5.63
C ALA A 13 7.58 -16.87 4.95
N ASP A 14 6.65 -16.09 4.37
CA ASP A 14 6.69 -14.96 3.39
C ASP A 14 6.60 -15.43 1.92
N GLY A 15 5.73 -14.80 1.10
CA GLY A 15 5.58 -15.18 -0.32
C GLY A 15 4.29 -14.80 -1.08
N HIS A 16 3.61 -13.71 -0.71
CA HIS A 16 2.60 -13.05 -1.57
C HIS A 16 3.28 -11.88 -2.34
N GLN A 17 2.82 -11.35 -3.49
CA GLN A 17 1.64 -11.65 -4.33
C GLN A 17 1.84 -11.29 -5.83
N VAL A 18 0.75 -11.10 -6.58
CA VAL A 18 0.67 -10.79 -8.04
C VAL A 18 0.22 -9.31 -8.23
N PRO A 19 -0.57 -8.94 -9.27
CA PRO A 19 -0.27 -8.59 -10.68
C PRO A 19 0.10 -7.08 -10.85
N PRO A 20 -0.17 -6.36 -11.98
CA PRO A 20 -1.53 -5.95 -12.37
C PRO A 20 -1.81 -5.87 -13.92
N SER A 21 -3.05 -5.48 -14.24
CA SER A 21 -3.64 -5.08 -15.53
C SER A 21 -4.82 -4.10 -15.17
N PRO A 22 -5.67 -3.50 -16.05
CA PRO A 22 -5.83 -3.64 -17.50
C PRO A 22 -6.29 -2.36 -18.31
N VAL A 23 -6.71 -2.56 -19.58
CA VAL A 23 -7.87 -1.90 -20.28
C VAL A 23 -7.76 -0.50 -20.97
N ALA A 24 -8.59 -0.35 -22.03
CA ALA A 24 -9.18 0.87 -22.65
C ALA A 24 -8.60 1.55 -23.94
N LEU A 25 -9.01 1.00 -25.11
CA LEU A 25 -9.89 1.63 -26.13
C LEU A 25 -9.50 2.85 -27.05
N ARG A 26 -9.69 2.59 -28.37
CA ARG A 26 -10.37 3.38 -29.45
C ARG A 26 -9.61 4.24 -30.50
N GLN A 27 -9.89 3.86 -31.77
CA GLN A 27 -10.20 4.67 -32.98
C GLN A 27 -9.09 5.35 -33.83
N LEU A 28 -8.83 4.74 -35.01
CA LEU A 28 -9.07 5.20 -36.41
C LEU A 28 -8.85 6.68 -36.83
N PRO A 29 -8.50 7.02 -38.12
CA PRO A 29 -8.66 6.20 -39.34
C PRO A 29 -7.48 6.17 -40.37
N ARG A 30 -7.73 5.49 -41.50
CA ARG A 30 -7.03 5.45 -42.82
C ARG A 30 -7.20 6.80 -43.61
N PRO A 31 -6.81 7.00 -44.92
CA PRO A 31 -6.35 6.04 -45.97
C PRO A 31 -5.33 6.52 -47.07
N ALA A 32 -5.07 5.59 -48.02
CA ALA A 32 -4.91 5.81 -49.48
C ALA A 32 -3.59 6.37 -50.09
N SER A 33 -3.20 6.05 -51.36
CA SER A 33 -3.53 4.89 -52.24
C SER A 33 -2.69 4.86 -53.56
N GLY A 34 -2.44 3.64 -54.11
CA GLY A 34 -2.27 3.39 -55.56
C GLY A 34 -0.87 3.53 -56.20
N GLN A 35 -0.60 3.02 -57.42
CA GLN A 35 -1.36 2.05 -58.26
C GLN A 35 -0.47 1.41 -59.39
N VAL A 36 -0.68 0.10 -59.65
CA VAL A 36 -0.79 -0.61 -60.97
C VAL A 36 0.40 -0.68 -61.98
N ALA A 37 1.03 -1.87 -62.01
CA ALA A 37 1.35 -2.81 -63.14
C ALA A 37 1.72 -2.38 -64.60
N GLN A 38 2.61 -3.17 -65.26
CA GLN A 38 2.26 -4.10 -66.38
C GLN A 38 3.42 -5.03 -66.87
N LYS A 39 3.13 -5.92 -67.85
CA LYS A 39 3.93 -7.02 -68.47
C LYS A 39 4.43 -6.62 -69.91
N PRO A 40 5.02 -7.51 -70.75
CA PRO A 40 6.22 -8.41 -70.65
C PRO A 40 7.15 -8.35 -71.92
N ALA A 41 8.18 -9.21 -72.03
CA ALA A 41 8.65 -9.97 -73.26
C ALA A 41 10.19 -10.25 -73.35
N THR A 42 10.59 -11.11 -74.30
CA THR A 42 11.95 -11.67 -74.60
C THR A 42 12.30 -11.43 -76.12
N PRO A 43 13.26 -12.06 -76.88
CA PRO A 43 14.30 -13.13 -76.60
C PRO A 43 15.66 -13.15 -77.43
N LYS A 44 16.53 -14.17 -77.17
CA LYS A 44 17.30 -15.09 -78.12
C LYS A 44 18.73 -14.82 -78.75
N THR A 45 19.52 -15.93 -78.81
CA THR A 45 20.44 -16.48 -79.92
C THR A 45 21.88 -15.95 -80.21
N PRO A 46 22.80 -16.65 -80.98
CA PRO A 46 23.08 -18.11 -81.21
C PRO A 46 24.58 -18.58 -81.58
N ILE A 47 24.77 -19.91 -81.90
CA ILE A 47 25.78 -20.59 -82.82
C ILE A 47 26.98 -21.46 -82.25
N SER A 48 27.33 -22.55 -82.98
CA SER A 48 28.38 -23.61 -82.80
C SER A 48 28.95 -24.05 -84.21
N PRO A 49 29.85 -25.06 -84.50
CA PRO A 49 30.16 -26.42 -83.93
C PRO A 49 31.73 -26.68 -83.84
N PRO A 50 32.46 -27.81 -84.19
CA PRO A 50 32.21 -29.23 -84.59
C PRO A 50 33.12 -30.32 -83.89
N ALA A 51 33.56 -31.39 -84.58
CA ALA A 51 34.37 -32.56 -84.08
C ALA A 51 35.35 -33.15 -85.14
N PRO A 52 36.24 -34.15 -84.83
CA PRO A 52 35.91 -35.55 -85.19
C PRO A 52 36.54 -36.74 -84.38
N VAL A 53 35.79 -37.87 -84.32
CA VAL A 53 36.19 -39.30 -84.59
C VAL A 53 37.54 -39.82 -84.05
N LYS A 54 37.68 -40.97 -83.35
CA LYS A 54 36.81 -42.05 -82.76
C LYS A 54 37.70 -42.84 -81.73
N GLN A 55 37.56 -44.09 -81.25
CA GLN A 55 36.83 -45.37 -81.51
C GLN A 55 36.69 -46.12 -80.15
N ASP A 56 35.97 -47.25 -79.95
CA ASP A 56 34.64 -47.74 -80.38
C ASP A 56 34.27 -48.91 -79.44
N ALA A 57 33.03 -49.20 -79.04
CA ALA A 57 31.69 -48.59 -79.13
C ALA A 57 30.75 -49.50 -78.24
N SER A 58 29.52 -49.22 -77.80
CA SER A 58 28.52 -48.12 -77.69
C SER A 58 27.34 -48.68 -76.82
N PRO A 59 26.26 -47.97 -76.43
CA PRO A 59 25.76 -46.62 -76.81
C PRO A 59 25.63 -45.62 -75.62
N PRO A 60 25.18 -44.35 -75.84
CA PRO A 60 25.53 -43.24 -74.94
C PRO A 60 24.37 -42.45 -74.29
N ALA A 61 24.65 -41.85 -73.12
CA ALA A 61 24.43 -40.42 -72.79
C ALA A 61 24.94 -40.12 -71.36
N HIS A 62 25.73 -39.05 -71.16
CA HIS A 62 26.17 -38.57 -69.84
C HIS A 62 25.87 -37.06 -69.68
N VAL A 63 25.81 -36.61 -68.43
CA VAL A 63 25.45 -35.24 -68.01
C VAL A 63 26.68 -34.54 -67.43
N ASP A 64 26.83 -33.24 -67.66
CA ASP A 64 27.84 -32.41 -67.00
C ASP A 64 27.54 -32.25 -65.51
N GLU A 65 28.39 -32.83 -64.66
CA GLU A 65 28.38 -32.57 -63.22
C GLU A 65 29.06 -31.22 -62.92
N LYS A 66 28.41 -30.38 -62.11
CA LYS A 66 29.12 -29.26 -61.46
C LYS A 66 30.22 -29.85 -60.57
N PRO A 67 31.40 -29.21 -60.45
CA PRO A 67 32.42 -29.67 -59.52
C PRO A 67 31.84 -29.71 -58.10
N VAL A 68 31.81 -30.90 -57.50
CA VAL A 68 31.35 -31.09 -56.12
C VAL A 68 32.34 -30.35 -55.22
N ARG A 69 31.88 -29.23 -54.65
CA ARG A 69 32.70 -28.38 -53.79
C ARG A 69 32.82 -29.03 -52.43
N ARG A 70 34.07 -29.19 -51.97
CA ARG A 70 34.43 -29.71 -50.64
C ARG A 70 33.64 -29.01 -49.54
N ASP A 71 32.87 -29.80 -48.80
CA ASP A 71 32.22 -29.40 -47.56
C ASP A 71 33.23 -29.50 -46.42
N LEU A 72 33.86 -28.37 -46.10
CA LEU A 72 34.90 -28.30 -45.07
C LEU A 72 34.34 -28.49 -43.66
N TRP A 73 33.02 -28.39 -43.44
CA TRP A 73 32.40 -28.68 -42.15
C TRP A 73 32.16 -30.18 -41.97
N GLN A 74 31.71 -30.89 -43.01
CA GLN A 74 31.67 -32.36 -43.01
C GLN A 74 33.08 -32.97 -42.92
N GLU A 75 34.04 -32.49 -43.71
CA GLU A 75 35.44 -32.95 -43.61
C GLU A 75 36.06 -32.64 -42.23
N ALA A 76 35.70 -31.51 -41.61
CA ALA A 76 36.13 -31.19 -40.25
C ALA A 76 35.55 -32.14 -39.20
N PHE A 77 34.27 -32.54 -39.35
CA PHE A 77 33.61 -33.53 -38.49
C PHE A 77 34.20 -34.93 -38.67
N ASP A 78 34.47 -35.36 -39.90
CA ASP A 78 35.05 -36.68 -40.20
C ASP A 78 36.46 -36.82 -39.62
N ALA A 79 37.23 -35.73 -39.59
CA ALA A 79 38.56 -35.64 -38.99
C ALA A 79 38.57 -35.66 -37.45
N LEU A 80 37.43 -35.49 -36.77
CA LEU A 80 37.34 -35.63 -35.31
C LEU A 80 37.62 -37.08 -34.87
N SER A 81 38.07 -37.24 -33.63
CA SER A 81 38.06 -38.58 -33.02
C SER A 81 36.64 -39.09 -32.84
N ASP A 82 36.42 -40.40 -32.91
CA ASP A 82 35.09 -40.99 -32.74
C ASP A 82 34.51 -40.75 -31.32
N ASP A 83 35.39 -40.51 -30.35
CA ASP A 83 35.04 -40.12 -28.98
C ASP A 83 34.67 -38.62 -28.86
N CYS A 84 34.95 -37.80 -29.88
CA CYS A 84 34.44 -36.42 -30.03
C CYS A 84 33.12 -36.39 -30.82
N LYS A 85 32.98 -37.18 -31.89
CA LYS A 85 31.84 -37.14 -32.83
C LYS A 85 30.47 -37.26 -32.15
N LYS A 86 30.34 -38.13 -31.13
CA LYS A 86 29.11 -38.29 -30.32
C LYS A 86 28.67 -37.05 -29.54
N TYR A 87 29.56 -36.08 -29.30
CA TYR A 87 29.25 -34.83 -28.59
C TYR A 87 28.99 -33.65 -29.55
N VAL A 88 29.03 -33.90 -30.87
CA VAL A 88 28.86 -32.91 -31.95
C VAL A 88 27.80 -33.35 -32.96
N SER A 89 27.46 -34.65 -33.00
CA SER A 89 26.50 -35.25 -33.94
C SER A 89 25.17 -34.50 -33.99
N VAL A 90 24.87 -33.96 -35.17
CA VAL A 90 23.69 -33.15 -35.46
C VAL A 90 22.42 -34.00 -35.39
N HIS A 91 21.38 -33.54 -34.69
CA HIS A 91 20.05 -34.15 -34.78
C HIS A 91 19.42 -33.83 -36.14
N GLU A 92 18.77 -34.81 -36.78
CA GLU A 92 18.16 -34.67 -38.10
C GLU A 92 17.25 -33.43 -38.18
N GLY A 93 17.60 -32.50 -39.09
CA GLY A 93 16.85 -31.26 -39.32
C GLY A 93 17.38 -29.98 -38.64
N ALA A 94 18.42 -30.05 -37.80
CA ALA A 94 18.98 -28.85 -37.16
C ALA A 94 19.79 -27.97 -38.14
N SER A 95 19.19 -26.86 -38.59
CA SER A 95 19.83 -25.89 -39.49
C SER A 95 20.74 -24.90 -38.74
N THR A 96 21.93 -24.65 -39.27
CA THR A 96 22.87 -23.63 -38.79
C THR A 96 22.29 -22.21 -38.78
N ALA A 97 21.36 -21.89 -39.70
CA ALA A 97 20.64 -20.62 -39.66
C ALA A 97 19.75 -20.48 -38.41
N ALA A 98 19.08 -21.55 -37.98
CA ALA A 98 18.24 -21.55 -36.79
C ALA A 98 19.07 -21.46 -35.49
N ALA A 99 20.29 -22.01 -35.49
CA ALA A 99 21.23 -21.84 -34.37
C ALA A 99 21.72 -20.38 -34.23
N ILE A 100 21.89 -19.67 -35.34
CA ILE A 100 22.23 -18.24 -35.33
C ILE A 100 21.03 -17.38 -34.87
N ASP A 101 19.81 -17.74 -35.27
CA ASP A 101 18.60 -17.05 -34.82
C ASP A 101 18.34 -17.21 -33.31
N ASP A 102 18.62 -18.38 -32.73
CA ASP A 102 18.65 -18.56 -31.27
C ASP A 102 19.71 -17.65 -30.62
N VAL A 103 20.94 -17.58 -31.14
CA VAL A 103 21.97 -16.65 -30.60
C VAL A 103 21.51 -15.19 -30.60
N ILE A 104 20.83 -14.73 -31.65
CA ILE A 104 20.25 -13.39 -31.71
C ILE A 104 19.16 -13.22 -30.63
N GLN A 105 18.18 -14.12 -30.58
CA GLN A 105 17.06 -14.07 -29.65
C GLN A 105 17.51 -14.14 -28.17
N GLN A 106 18.46 -15.02 -27.85
CA GLN A 106 19.03 -15.14 -26.51
C GLN A 106 19.78 -13.87 -26.12
N THR A 107 20.51 -13.24 -27.05
CA THR A 107 21.23 -11.99 -26.79
C THR A 107 20.28 -10.82 -26.55
N GLU A 108 19.18 -10.72 -27.31
CA GLU A 108 18.13 -9.72 -27.07
C GLU A 108 17.49 -9.89 -25.69
N GLN A 109 17.04 -11.11 -25.37
CA GLN A 109 16.39 -11.39 -24.09
C GLN A 109 17.33 -11.12 -22.91
N LYS A 110 18.58 -11.61 -22.98
CA LYS A 110 19.55 -11.47 -21.90
C LYS A 110 20.01 -10.02 -21.72
N TYR A 111 20.18 -9.24 -22.80
CA TYR A 111 20.43 -7.81 -22.67
C TYR A 111 19.26 -7.08 -21.98
N ALA A 112 18.01 -7.41 -22.31
CA ALA A 112 16.83 -6.83 -21.66
C ALA A 112 16.74 -7.20 -20.16
N GLU A 113 17.10 -8.43 -19.78
CA GLU A 113 17.23 -8.84 -18.37
C GLU A 113 18.35 -8.05 -17.65
N TRP A 114 19.58 -8.06 -18.19
CA TRP A 114 20.74 -7.42 -17.57
C TRP A 114 20.59 -5.89 -17.45
N ALA A 115 19.98 -5.24 -18.44
CA ALA A 115 19.73 -3.80 -18.44
C ALA A 115 18.62 -3.40 -17.44
N LYS A 116 17.58 -4.23 -17.26
CA LYS A 116 16.52 -4.02 -16.26
C LYS A 116 17.06 -4.08 -14.83
N GLU A 117 18.00 -4.99 -14.56
CA GLU A 117 18.58 -5.22 -13.23
C GLU A 117 19.82 -4.38 -12.93
N ALA A 118 20.23 -3.50 -13.87
CA ALA A 118 21.45 -2.68 -13.78
C ALA A 118 22.72 -3.50 -13.46
N LEU A 119 22.80 -4.73 -13.99
CA LEU A 119 23.80 -5.74 -13.63
C LEU A 119 25.23 -5.32 -14.03
N ARG A 120 25.96 -4.73 -13.07
CA ARG A 120 27.37 -4.36 -13.22
C ARG A 120 28.29 -5.58 -13.15
N ILE A 121 28.45 -6.29 -14.27
CA ILE A 121 29.48 -7.33 -14.39
C ILE A 121 30.87 -6.73 -14.11
N ARG A 122 31.68 -7.42 -13.31
CA ARG A 122 33.09 -7.12 -13.06
C ARG A 122 33.96 -8.22 -13.65
N THR A 123 35.14 -7.85 -14.15
CA THR A 123 36.19 -8.81 -14.50
C THR A 123 36.89 -9.32 -13.24
N HIS A 124 37.59 -10.43 -13.38
CA HIS A 124 38.56 -10.93 -12.40
C HIS A 124 39.52 -9.85 -11.87
N ASP A 125 39.91 -8.89 -12.73
CA ASP A 125 40.87 -7.83 -12.41
C ASP A 125 40.22 -6.55 -11.83
N GLY A 126 38.93 -6.60 -11.51
CA GLY A 126 38.18 -5.52 -10.84
C GLY A 126 37.61 -4.44 -11.76
N ASN A 127 37.91 -4.47 -13.06
CA ASN A 127 37.31 -3.57 -14.06
C ASN A 127 35.84 -3.95 -14.34
N HIS A 128 35.07 -3.04 -14.91
CA HIS A 128 33.69 -3.31 -15.32
C HIS A 128 33.62 -3.78 -16.78
N VAL A 129 32.81 -4.82 -17.05
CA VAL A 129 32.49 -5.25 -18.42
C VAL A 129 31.32 -4.41 -18.93
N ASP A 130 31.49 -3.77 -20.09
CA ASP A 130 30.38 -3.14 -20.78
C ASP A 130 29.48 -4.23 -21.41
N VAL A 131 28.39 -4.51 -20.71
CA VAL A 131 27.39 -5.51 -21.07
C VAL A 131 26.70 -5.16 -22.40
N ARG A 132 26.55 -3.87 -22.71
CA ARG A 132 25.99 -3.40 -23.98
C ARG A 132 26.97 -3.68 -25.12
N ASP A 133 28.25 -3.34 -24.94
CA ASP A 133 29.27 -3.59 -25.96
C ASP A 133 29.46 -5.08 -26.23
N ALA A 134 29.40 -5.93 -25.20
CA ALA A 134 29.43 -7.38 -25.35
C ALA A 134 28.22 -7.91 -26.15
N ALA A 135 26.99 -7.51 -25.79
CA ALA A 135 25.78 -7.87 -26.52
C ALA A 135 25.81 -7.36 -27.97
N ARG A 136 26.27 -6.13 -28.20
CA ARG A 136 26.46 -5.51 -29.52
C ARG A 136 27.39 -6.34 -30.41
N LYS A 137 28.53 -6.78 -29.89
CA LYS A 137 29.50 -7.59 -30.67
C LYS A 137 28.89 -8.93 -31.06
N ILE A 138 28.26 -9.64 -30.13
CA ILE A 138 27.60 -10.93 -30.40
C ILE A 138 26.49 -10.77 -31.45
N LEU A 139 25.66 -9.72 -31.35
CA LEU A 139 24.64 -9.42 -32.36
C LEU A 139 25.24 -9.13 -33.74
N ILE A 140 26.27 -8.28 -33.84
CA ILE A 140 26.95 -7.96 -35.11
C ILE A 140 27.50 -9.25 -35.74
N SER A 141 28.24 -10.05 -34.97
CA SER A 141 28.85 -11.29 -35.45
C SER A 141 27.82 -12.34 -35.88
N ALA A 142 26.70 -12.47 -35.15
CA ALA A 142 25.59 -13.34 -35.55
C ALA A 142 24.89 -12.87 -36.84
N ILE A 143 24.61 -11.56 -36.99
CA ILE A 143 23.96 -11.00 -38.19
C ILE A 143 24.87 -11.13 -39.42
N GLN A 144 26.17 -10.80 -39.30
CA GLN A 144 27.14 -10.97 -40.38
C GLN A 144 27.22 -12.42 -40.88
N ALA A 145 27.18 -13.40 -39.96
CA ALA A 145 27.13 -14.81 -40.32
C ALA A 145 25.82 -15.19 -41.01
N LYS A 146 24.67 -14.69 -40.51
CA LYS A 146 23.34 -14.94 -41.09
C LYS A 146 23.25 -14.47 -42.54
N ASP A 147 23.69 -13.25 -42.84
CA ASP A 147 23.60 -12.66 -44.18
C ASP A 147 24.55 -13.34 -45.19
N ALA A 148 25.75 -13.72 -44.73
CA ALA A 148 26.69 -14.50 -45.53
C ALA A 148 26.14 -15.90 -45.87
N ILE A 149 25.52 -16.59 -44.91
CA ILE A 149 24.91 -17.91 -45.10
C ILE A 149 23.64 -17.82 -45.98
N ALA A 150 22.82 -16.78 -45.81
CA ALA A 150 21.64 -16.54 -46.65
C ALA A 150 22.02 -16.34 -48.14
N THR A 151 23.22 -15.80 -48.40
CA THR A 151 23.77 -15.65 -49.76
C THR A 151 24.20 -17.00 -50.38
N TRP A 152 24.57 -17.98 -49.56
CA TRP A 152 25.05 -19.30 -50.00
C TRP A 152 24.40 -20.44 -49.20
N ALA A 153 23.21 -20.89 -49.62
CA ALA A 153 22.44 -22.01 -49.06
C ALA A 153 23.11 -23.41 -49.13
N SER A 154 24.43 -23.47 -49.32
CA SER A 154 25.27 -24.66 -49.26
C SER A 154 26.57 -24.42 -48.45
N PHE A 155 26.59 -23.41 -47.58
CA PHE A 155 27.71 -23.12 -46.67
C PHE A 155 28.06 -24.32 -45.78
N ASP A 156 27.05 -24.83 -45.07
CA ASP A 156 27.12 -26.01 -44.19
C ASP A 156 25.88 -26.90 -44.45
N PRO A 157 25.91 -27.74 -45.52
CA PRO A 157 24.81 -28.64 -45.86
C PRO A 157 24.55 -29.73 -44.82
N ALA A 158 25.58 -30.13 -44.07
CA ALA A 158 25.50 -31.17 -43.05
C ALA A 158 25.02 -30.65 -41.67
N GLY A 159 25.05 -29.33 -41.44
CA GLY A 159 24.58 -28.68 -40.22
C GLY A 159 25.57 -28.71 -39.05
N HIS A 160 26.84 -29.09 -39.27
CA HIS A 160 27.83 -29.25 -38.20
C HIS A 160 28.22 -27.92 -37.55
N ALA A 161 28.17 -26.80 -38.27
CA ALA A 161 28.45 -25.48 -37.70
C ALA A 161 27.40 -25.06 -36.65
N SER A 162 26.18 -25.63 -36.70
CA SER A 162 25.14 -25.41 -35.70
C SER A 162 25.59 -25.82 -34.30
N ALA A 163 26.46 -26.83 -34.18
CA ALA A 163 27.01 -27.27 -32.90
C ALA A 163 27.83 -26.17 -32.22
N ALA A 164 28.65 -25.45 -32.99
CA ALA A 164 29.49 -24.36 -32.49
C ALA A 164 28.67 -23.12 -32.10
N TRP A 165 27.70 -22.72 -32.93
CA TRP A 165 26.80 -21.60 -32.61
C TRP A 165 25.98 -21.86 -31.34
N ARG A 166 25.53 -23.10 -31.09
CA ARG A 166 24.81 -23.45 -29.85
C ARG A 166 25.66 -23.32 -28.59
N ILE A 167 27.00 -23.34 -28.66
CA ILE A 167 27.86 -23.04 -27.51
C ILE A 167 27.85 -21.53 -27.18
N VAL A 168 27.64 -20.65 -28.16
CA VAL A 168 27.48 -19.20 -27.94
C VAL A 168 26.25 -18.93 -27.06
N SER A 169 25.10 -19.50 -27.43
CA SER A 169 23.86 -19.45 -26.62
C SER A 169 24.04 -20.05 -25.23
N LEU A 170 24.72 -21.19 -25.13
CA LEU A 170 24.98 -21.86 -23.85
C LEU A 170 25.77 -20.96 -22.89
N GLY A 171 26.80 -20.26 -23.38
CA GLY A 171 27.57 -19.32 -22.56
C GLY A 171 26.77 -18.08 -22.13
N LEU A 172 25.86 -17.57 -22.96
CA LEU A 172 24.92 -16.50 -22.60
C LEU A 172 23.96 -16.92 -21.47
N LEU A 173 23.44 -18.14 -21.52
CA LEU A 173 22.56 -18.70 -20.50
C LEU A 173 23.26 -18.92 -19.14
N MET A 174 24.58 -19.12 -19.14
CA MET A 174 25.38 -19.30 -17.91
C MET A 174 25.72 -17.98 -17.18
N VAL A 175 25.29 -16.82 -17.67
CA VAL A 175 25.48 -15.53 -16.99
C VAL A 175 24.48 -15.37 -15.84
N GLN A 176 24.80 -16.03 -14.71
CA GLN A 176 24.16 -15.96 -13.39
C GLN A 176 23.72 -14.55 -12.91
N PRO A 177 22.90 -14.43 -11.84
CA PRO A 177 23.06 -13.33 -10.86
C PRO A 177 24.13 -13.55 -9.78
N HIS A 178 24.49 -14.80 -9.45
CA HIS A 178 25.30 -15.12 -8.26
C HIS A 178 26.66 -15.84 -8.49
N ILE A 179 27.09 -16.10 -9.73
CA ILE A 179 28.36 -16.82 -10.01
C ILE A 179 29.57 -15.87 -10.05
N HIS A 180 30.74 -16.31 -9.61
CA HIS A 180 32.00 -15.53 -9.57
C HIS A 180 32.87 -15.53 -10.85
N ARG A 181 32.40 -16.04 -12.01
CA ARG A 181 33.20 -16.17 -13.26
C ARG A 181 32.47 -15.75 -14.55
N ARG A 182 31.55 -14.79 -14.47
CA ARG A 182 30.62 -14.46 -15.57
C ARG A 182 31.25 -13.73 -16.76
N ASP A 183 32.28 -12.94 -16.49
CA ASP A 183 33.16 -12.32 -17.46
C ASP A 183 33.79 -13.37 -18.40
N ALA A 184 34.27 -14.47 -17.83
CA ALA A 184 34.94 -15.54 -18.57
C ALA A 184 33.98 -16.27 -19.54
N ALA A 185 32.75 -16.57 -19.12
CA ALA A 185 31.72 -17.16 -19.98
C ALA A 185 31.28 -16.21 -21.11
N LEU A 186 31.03 -14.94 -20.80
CA LEU A 186 30.62 -13.94 -21.79
C LEU A 186 31.73 -13.66 -22.82
N ALA A 187 32.98 -13.59 -22.38
CA ALA A 187 34.15 -13.45 -23.26
C ALA A 187 34.39 -14.70 -24.14
N ALA A 188 34.00 -15.89 -23.67
CA ALA A 188 34.02 -17.10 -24.48
C ALA A 188 32.94 -17.05 -25.59
N SER A 189 31.68 -16.74 -25.25
CA SER A 189 30.62 -16.56 -26.24
C SER A 189 30.95 -15.47 -27.27
N GLN A 190 31.51 -14.33 -26.84
CA GLN A 190 31.93 -13.27 -27.74
C GLN A 190 33.03 -13.75 -28.70
N TYR A 191 34.11 -14.37 -28.18
CA TYR A 191 35.20 -14.88 -29.02
C TYR A 191 34.73 -15.95 -30.03
N LEU A 192 33.82 -16.83 -29.62
CA LEU A 192 33.25 -17.87 -30.49
C LEU A 192 32.40 -17.25 -31.60
N ALA A 193 31.51 -16.31 -31.27
CA ALA A 193 30.72 -15.58 -32.25
C ALA A 193 31.60 -14.83 -33.25
N ASP A 194 32.60 -14.10 -32.75
CA ASP A 194 33.54 -13.32 -33.57
C ASP A 194 34.37 -14.23 -34.50
N ALA A 195 34.85 -15.38 -34.01
CA ALA A 195 35.58 -16.35 -34.82
C ALA A 195 34.70 -17.01 -35.90
N LEU A 196 33.48 -17.45 -35.55
CA LEU A 196 32.52 -18.03 -36.50
C LEU A 196 32.13 -17.00 -37.57
N ALA A 197 31.89 -15.75 -37.18
CA ALA A 197 31.60 -14.65 -38.09
C ALA A 197 32.78 -14.30 -39.00
N PHE A 198 34.01 -14.28 -38.49
CA PHE A 198 35.21 -13.91 -39.26
C PHE A 198 35.50 -14.87 -40.42
N PHE A 199 35.41 -16.18 -40.20
CA PHE A 199 35.73 -17.18 -41.24
C PHE A 199 34.56 -17.48 -42.21
N THR A 200 33.32 -17.10 -41.87
CA THR A 200 32.13 -17.37 -42.70
C THR A 200 32.14 -16.62 -44.05
N PRO A 201 32.49 -15.31 -44.12
CA PRO A 201 32.74 -14.60 -45.37
C PRO A 201 33.95 -15.15 -46.16
N VAL A 202 34.98 -15.68 -45.47
CA VAL A 202 36.20 -16.19 -46.13
C VAL A 202 35.91 -17.50 -46.88
N ASP A 203 35.16 -18.42 -46.29
CA ASP A 203 34.70 -19.62 -47.00
C ASP A 203 33.66 -19.27 -48.09
N SER A 204 32.78 -18.29 -47.86
CA SER A 204 31.91 -17.74 -48.91
C SER A 204 32.72 -17.15 -50.09
N HIS A 205 33.82 -16.45 -49.84
CA HIS A 205 34.71 -15.89 -50.86
C HIS A 205 35.51 -16.98 -51.60
N ARG A 206 36.05 -17.97 -50.88
CA ARG A 206 36.66 -19.19 -51.44
C ARG A 206 35.70 -19.93 -52.38
N ARG A 207 34.41 -20.01 -52.01
CA ARG A 207 33.33 -20.55 -52.85
C ARG A 207 32.91 -19.60 -53.99
N GLY A 208 33.41 -18.36 -54.02
CA GLY A 208 33.29 -17.47 -55.18
C GLY A 208 34.36 -17.72 -56.25
N GLU A 209 35.57 -18.13 -55.87
CA GLU A 209 36.70 -18.33 -56.78
C GLU A 209 36.61 -19.61 -57.64
N ILE A 210 37.39 -19.63 -58.73
CA ILE A 210 37.33 -20.64 -59.81
C ILE A 210 38.50 -21.66 -59.71
N GLY A 211 39.28 -21.63 -58.63
CA GLY A 211 40.33 -22.63 -58.34
C GLY A 211 40.50 -22.91 -56.86
N SER A 212 40.79 -24.17 -56.48
CA SER A 212 41.11 -24.52 -55.09
C SER A 212 42.45 -23.89 -54.70
N ASN A 213 42.38 -22.90 -53.81
CA ASN A 213 43.53 -22.48 -53.03
C ASN A 213 43.70 -23.46 -51.87
N GLN A 214 44.43 -24.56 -52.10
CA GLN A 214 44.54 -25.65 -51.13
C GLN A 214 45.09 -25.17 -49.76
N LYS A 215 45.92 -24.12 -49.72
CA LYS A 215 46.40 -23.53 -48.45
C LYS A 215 45.32 -22.79 -47.66
N LEU A 216 44.27 -22.31 -48.34
CA LEU A 216 43.08 -21.72 -47.72
C LEU A 216 42.07 -22.80 -47.33
N ASP A 217 41.90 -23.85 -48.15
CA ASP A 217 41.12 -25.04 -47.78
C ASP A 217 41.67 -25.67 -46.49
N ASP A 218 42.98 -25.93 -46.42
CA ASP A 218 43.65 -26.55 -45.27
C ASP A 218 43.59 -25.67 -44.00
N ALA A 219 43.64 -24.34 -44.15
CA ALA A 219 43.53 -23.39 -43.05
C ALA A 219 42.10 -23.34 -42.46
N LEU A 220 41.09 -23.23 -43.32
CA LEU A 220 39.69 -23.22 -42.92
C LEU A 220 39.26 -24.55 -42.31
N LEU A 221 39.62 -25.68 -42.94
CA LEU A 221 39.42 -27.02 -42.39
C LEU A 221 40.04 -27.14 -40.99
N GLY A 222 41.28 -26.68 -40.84
CA GLY A 222 41.97 -26.68 -39.55
C GLY A 222 41.25 -25.89 -38.45
N VAL A 223 40.70 -24.71 -38.79
CA VAL A 223 39.91 -23.87 -37.88
C VAL A 223 38.55 -24.51 -37.55
N TYR A 224 37.84 -25.04 -38.55
CA TYR A 224 36.54 -25.71 -38.34
C TYR A 224 36.68 -26.96 -37.45
N THR A 225 37.70 -27.80 -37.66
CA THR A 225 37.99 -28.92 -36.75
C THR A 225 38.26 -28.42 -35.32
N ALA A 226 38.98 -27.30 -35.13
CA ALA A 226 39.22 -26.75 -33.79
C ALA A 226 37.95 -26.27 -33.09
N LEU A 227 37.02 -25.65 -33.83
CA LEU A 227 35.73 -25.19 -33.31
C LEU A 227 34.81 -26.39 -32.95
N LEU A 228 34.84 -27.46 -33.74
CA LEU A 228 34.10 -28.69 -33.44
C LEU A 228 34.73 -29.48 -32.28
N ASP A 229 36.06 -29.60 -32.20
CA ASP A 229 36.77 -30.22 -31.06
C ASP A 229 36.41 -29.52 -29.73
N TYR A 230 36.47 -28.19 -29.71
CA TYR A 230 36.08 -27.40 -28.54
C TYR A 230 34.58 -27.59 -28.19
N SER A 231 33.71 -27.63 -29.20
CA SER A 231 32.27 -27.91 -28.98
C SER A 231 32.04 -29.31 -28.41
N ALA A 232 32.83 -30.31 -28.84
CA ALA A 232 32.84 -31.65 -28.27
C ALA A 232 33.29 -31.65 -26.82
N GLU A 233 34.37 -30.93 -26.48
CA GLU A 233 34.91 -30.84 -25.11
C GLU A 233 33.91 -30.21 -24.14
N VAL A 234 33.28 -29.08 -24.50
CA VAL A 234 32.25 -28.42 -23.69
C VAL A 234 31.03 -29.34 -23.46
N ASN A 235 30.56 -30.04 -24.49
CA ASN A 235 29.44 -30.97 -24.37
C ASN A 235 29.80 -32.22 -23.55
N LYS A 236 31.01 -32.77 -23.71
CA LYS A 236 31.55 -33.91 -22.97
C LYS A 236 31.67 -33.63 -21.47
N LEU A 237 32.17 -32.46 -21.10
CA LEU A 237 32.28 -32.01 -19.71
C LEU A 237 30.90 -31.80 -19.06
N ARG A 238 29.87 -31.41 -19.83
CA ARG A 238 28.49 -31.29 -19.35
C ARG A 238 27.87 -32.66 -19.02
N GLU A 239 28.01 -33.64 -19.91
CA GLU A 239 27.42 -34.98 -19.70
C GLU A 239 28.11 -35.79 -18.59
N GLN A 240 29.39 -35.54 -18.33
CA GLN A 240 30.13 -36.25 -17.27
C GLN A 240 29.81 -35.78 -15.85
N ASN A 241 29.04 -34.70 -15.66
CA ASN A 241 28.80 -34.12 -14.34
C ASN A 241 27.33 -33.69 -14.08
N PRO A 242 26.33 -34.58 -14.28
CA PRO A 242 24.91 -34.22 -14.26
C PRO A 242 24.33 -33.93 -12.86
N ALA A 243 25.05 -34.27 -11.80
CA ALA A 243 24.60 -34.11 -10.41
C ALA A 243 25.00 -32.76 -9.76
N GLY A 244 25.73 -31.91 -10.48
CA GLY A 244 26.06 -30.57 -10.02
C GLY A 244 24.96 -29.57 -10.38
N ASN A 245 24.26 -29.02 -9.37
CA ASN A 245 23.35 -27.88 -9.55
C ASN A 245 24.06 -26.77 -10.35
N GLY A 246 23.43 -26.31 -11.45
CA GLY A 246 24.09 -25.73 -12.64
C GLY A 246 24.75 -24.35 -12.51
N LEU A 247 25.55 -24.11 -11.47
CA LEU A 247 26.21 -22.84 -11.16
C LEU A 247 27.75 -22.94 -11.09
N THR A 248 28.32 -24.14 -11.20
CA THR A 248 29.78 -24.39 -11.09
C THR A 248 30.47 -24.75 -12.41
N SER A 249 29.71 -25.00 -13.49
CA SER A 249 30.20 -25.53 -14.77
C SER A 249 30.96 -24.54 -15.66
N VAL A 250 31.07 -23.25 -15.28
CA VAL A 250 31.69 -22.18 -16.10
C VAL A 250 33.13 -22.50 -16.54
N ALA A 251 33.89 -23.24 -15.71
CA ALA A 251 35.26 -23.66 -16.03
C ALA A 251 35.36 -24.57 -17.27
N ALA A 252 34.27 -25.26 -17.64
CA ALA A 252 34.21 -26.11 -18.84
C ALA A 252 34.17 -25.31 -20.16
N ILE A 253 33.79 -24.03 -20.11
CA ILE A 253 33.75 -23.15 -21.29
C ILE A 253 35.03 -22.28 -21.34
N ALA A 254 35.38 -21.61 -20.23
CA ALA A 254 36.15 -20.37 -20.35
C ALA A 254 37.67 -20.46 -20.10
N ASP A 255 38.15 -21.39 -19.26
CA ASP A 255 39.54 -21.31 -18.76
C ASP A 255 40.52 -22.08 -19.67
N GLN A 256 40.55 -23.42 -19.58
CA GLN A 256 41.49 -24.26 -20.31
C GLN A 256 41.08 -24.54 -21.77
N PRO A 257 39.84 -24.97 -22.10
CA PRO A 257 39.43 -25.27 -23.47
C PRO A 257 39.50 -24.05 -24.40
N LEU A 258 39.01 -22.88 -23.94
CA LEU A 258 39.05 -21.64 -24.73
C LEU A 258 40.48 -21.17 -25.03
N SER A 259 41.41 -21.35 -24.09
CA SER A 259 42.82 -20.99 -24.29
C SER A 259 43.49 -21.90 -25.33
N GLN A 260 43.14 -23.18 -25.36
CA GLN A 260 43.59 -24.12 -26.40
C GLN A 260 42.94 -23.83 -27.74
N LEU A 261 41.64 -23.50 -27.78
CA LEU A 261 40.93 -23.07 -28.98
C LEU A 261 41.60 -21.83 -29.59
N LYS A 262 41.84 -20.77 -28.80
CA LYS A 262 42.49 -19.53 -29.24
C LYS A 262 43.84 -19.80 -29.91
N ALA A 263 44.73 -20.52 -29.23
CA ALA A 263 46.03 -20.88 -29.79
C ALA A 263 45.93 -21.81 -31.04
N SER A 264 44.89 -22.64 -31.13
CA SER A 264 44.62 -23.50 -32.30
C SER A 264 44.10 -22.70 -33.50
N VAL A 265 43.15 -21.78 -33.27
CA VAL A 265 42.57 -20.90 -34.29
C VAL A 265 43.60 -19.90 -34.81
N GLU A 266 44.40 -19.27 -33.95
CA GLU A 266 45.53 -18.43 -34.36
C GLU A 266 46.53 -19.22 -35.22
N LYS A 267 47.03 -20.35 -34.70
CA LYS A 267 48.06 -21.15 -35.38
C LYS A 267 47.61 -21.69 -36.75
N LYS A 268 46.34 -22.06 -36.89
CA LYS A 268 45.78 -22.61 -38.14
C LYS A 268 45.21 -21.53 -39.07
N GLY A 269 44.71 -20.43 -38.52
CA GLY A 269 44.07 -19.31 -39.23
C GLY A 269 45.02 -18.35 -39.95
N LEU A 270 46.31 -18.33 -39.60
CA LEU A 270 47.38 -17.51 -40.22
C LEU A 270 47.48 -17.59 -41.77
N GLY A 271 46.89 -18.62 -42.39
CA GLY A 271 46.76 -18.72 -43.86
C GLY A 271 45.57 -17.96 -44.45
N ALA A 272 44.48 -17.83 -43.69
CA ALA A 272 43.19 -17.30 -44.11
C ALA A 272 43.02 -15.79 -43.88
N GLU A 273 43.67 -15.21 -42.87
CA GLU A 273 43.62 -13.75 -42.58
C GLU A 273 43.93 -12.88 -43.80
N LYS A 274 44.86 -13.32 -44.66
CA LYS A 274 45.27 -12.63 -45.90
C LYS A 274 44.18 -12.51 -46.96
N TRP A 275 43.07 -13.22 -46.79
CA TRP A 275 41.91 -13.23 -47.68
C TRP A 275 40.74 -12.44 -47.09
N THR A 276 40.96 -11.71 -45.99
CA THR A 276 40.00 -10.77 -45.41
C THR A 276 40.25 -9.34 -45.88
N SER A 277 39.15 -8.64 -46.19
CA SER A 277 39.08 -7.19 -45.93
C SER A 277 38.51 -7.00 -44.54
N PRO A 278 38.88 -5.96 -43.77
CA PRO A 278 38.23 -5.65 -42.51
C PRO A 278 36.71 -5.50 -42.69
N SER A 279 35.94 -6.42 -42.10
CA SER A 279 34.49 -6.59 -42.32
C SER A 279 33.66 -5.53 -41.57
N ASN A 280 33.87 -4.27 -41.94
CA ASN A 280 33.12 -3.12 -41.45
C ASN A 280 31.75 -3.03 -42.16
N ASP A 281 30.94 -4.08 -42.03
CA ASP A 281 29.56 -4.11 -42.54
C ASP A 281 28.70 -3.07 -41.79
N PRO A 282 28.15 -2.06 -42.49
CA PRO A 282 27.26 -1.10 -41.88
C PRO A 282 25.92 -1.72 -41.46
N HIS A 283 25.44 -2.76 -42.16
CA HIS A 283 24.10 -3.29 -41.97
C HIS A 283 23.96 -4.04 -40.64
N ALA A 284 24.80 -5.04 -40.38
CA ALA A 284 24.82 -5.75 -39.11
C ALA A 284 25.01 -4.79 -37.91
N ARG A 285 25.81 -3.73 -38.08
CA ARG A 285 26.01 -2.70 -37.05
C ARG A 285 24.78 -1.84 -36.81
N GLU A 286 24.12 -1.39 -37.87
CA GLU A 286 22.88 -0.60 -37.80
C GLU A 286 21.75 -1.43 -37.17
N VAL A 287 21.60 -2.69 -37.57
CA VAL A 287 20.57 -3.60 -37.02
C VAL A 287 20.83 -3.87 -35.53
N ALA A 288 22.07 -4.18 -35.14
CA ALA A 288 22.42 -4.42 -33.74
C ALA A 288 22.18 -3.19 -32.83
N GLU A 289 22.60 -1.99 -33.24
CA GLU A 289 22.33 -0.76 -32.44
C GLU A 289 20.82 -0.43 -32.42
N ASN A 290 20.08 -0.65 -33.52
CA ASN A 290 18.62 -0.47 -33.54
C ASN A 290 17.86 -1.44 -32.64
N ILE A 291 18.34 -2.68 -32.48
CA ILE A 291 17.81 -3.67 -31.53
C ILE A 291 18.01 -3.18 -30.11
N LEU A 292 19.26 -2.87 -29.73
CA LEU A 292 19.62 -2.46 -28.38
C LEU A 292 18.95 -1.13 -27.98
N ALA A 293 18.92 -0.14 -28.88
CA ALA A 293 18.29 1.17 -28.63
C ALA A 293 16.78 1.10 -28.39
N LYS A 294 16.08 0.14 -29.00
CA LYS A 294 14.64 -0.11 -28.70
C LYS A 294 14.46 -0.68 -27.30
N ILE A 295 15.36 -1.56 -26.87
CA ILE A 295 15.34 -2.13 -25.52
C ILE A 295 15.57 -1.01 -24.50
N ASP A 296 16.61 -0.17 -24.67
CA ASP A 296 16.88 0.97 -23.78
C ASP A 296 15.69 1.92 -23.68
N GLN A 297 15.12 2.35 -24.82
CA GLN A 297 13.97 3.26 -24.85
C GLN A 297 12.72 2.66 -24.18
N SER A 298 12.58 1.33 -24.20
CA SER A 298 11.49 0.63 -23.50
C SER A 298 11.70 0.59 -21.97
N ILE A 299 12.95 0.65 -21.52
CA ILE A 299 13.34 0.71 -20.11
C ILE A 299 13.21 2.13 -19.59
N ASP A 300 13.72 3.15 -20.29
CA ASP A 300 13.61 4.56 -19.91
C ASP A 300 12.15 5.00 -19.74
N ARG A 301 11.29 4.65 -20.70
CA ARG A 301 9.84 4.96 -20.64
C ARG A 301 9.13 4.33 -19.44
N LYS A 302 9.69 3.26 -18.86
CA LYS A 302 9.19 2.65 -17.61
C LYS A 302 9.85 3.27 -16.38
N SER A 303 11.17 3.49 -16.40
CA SER A 303 11.92 4.04 -15.27
C SER A 303 11.52 5.47 -14.94
N VAL A 304 11.28 6.33 -15.94
CA VAL A 304 10.77 7.70 -15.72
C VAL A 304 9.37 7.64 -15.11
N ARG A 305 8.46 6.82 -15.67
CA ARG A 305 7.08 6.75 -15.19
C ARG A 305 6.95 6.13 -13.79
N SER A 306 7.80 5.17 -13.42
CA SER A 306 7.81 4.62 -12.06
C SER A 306 8.42 5.60 -11.05
N LYS A 307 9.51 6.29 -11.39
CA LYS A 307 10.22 7.20 -10.46
C LYS A 307 9.39 8.42 -10.07
N THR A 308 8.63 9.01 -10.99
CA THR A 308 7.72 10.12 -10.66
C THR A 308 6.58 9.63 -9.75
N SER A 309 5.90 8.54 -10.15
CA SER A 309 4.76 7.99 -9.40
C SER A 309 5.14 7.62 -7.96
N SER A 310 6.27 6.94 -7.74
CA SER A 310 6.69 6.49 -6.40
C SER A 310 7.18 7.61 -5.47
N VAL A 311 7.41 8.82 -5.99
CA VAL A 311 7.77 9.99 -5.18
C VAL A 311 6.51 10.73 -4.75
N GLU A 312 5.60 11.00 -5.70
CA GLU A 312 4.28 11.59 -5.44
C GLU A 312 3.47 10.73 -4.44
N GLU A 313 3.45 9.40 -4.64
CA GLU A 313 2.76 8.44 -3.75
C GLU A 313 3.33 8.44 -2.32
N TYR A 314 4.66 8.45 -2.17
CA TYR A 314 5.30 8.59 -0.85
C TYR A 314 4.92 9.91 -0.18
N GLU A 315 4.97 11.02 -0.92
CA GLU A 315 4.71 12.35 -0.36
C GLU A 315 3.25 12.47 0.09
N ASN A 316 2.30 11.96 -0.70
CA ASN A 316 0.89 11.86 -0.32
C ASN A 316 0.66 11.01 0.95
N ILE A 317 1.31 9.85 1.08
CA ILE A 317 1.17 8.99 2.27
C ILE A 317 1.77 9.69 3.51
N VAL A 318 2.97 10.24 3.38
CA VAL A 318 3.72 10.87 4.47
C VAL A 318 3.06 12.17 4.95
N GLU A 319 2.40 12.91 4.06
CA GLU A 319 1.55 14.07 4.42
C GLU A 319 0.25 13.63 5.10
N TRP A 320 -0.43 12.59 4.57
CA TRP A 320 -1.65 12.04 5.18
C TRP A 320 -1.44 11.52 6.60
N MET A 321 -0.27 10.90 6.87
CA MET A 321 0.07 10.43 8.22
C MET A 321 0.06 11.57 9.24
N SER A 322 0.76 12.68 8.96
CA SER A 322 0.80 13.84 9.85
C SER A 322 1.25 15.12 9.15
N THR A 323 0.45 16.18 9.21
CA THR A 323 0.82 17.52 8.72
C THR A 323 1.58 18.37 9.76
N ALA A 324 1.92 17.81 10.93
CA ALA A 324 2.56 18.56 12.01
C ALA A 324 3.96 19.09 11.64
N ASP A 325 4.27 20.34 12.03
CA ASP A 325 5.60 20.94 11.91
C ASP A 325 6.36 20.83 13.24
N TYR A 326 7.03 19.70 13.41
CA TYR A 326 7.98 19.46 14.50
C TYR A 326 9.31 20.22 14.30
N SER A 327 9.66 20.56 13.06
CA SER A 327 10.97 21.11 12.69
C SER A 327 11.17 22.54 13.17
N LYS A 328 10.11 23.35 13.17
CA LYS A 328 10.16 24.75 13.57
C LYS A 328 10.54 24.95 15.03
N VAL A 329 10.01 24.14 15.95
CA VAL A 329 10.33 24.26 17.39
C VAL A 329 11.80 23.90 17.65
N GLN A 330 12.33 22.89 16.96
CA GLN A 330 13.77 22.57 16.98
C GLN A 330 14.62 23.77 16.53
N ASN A 331 14.22 24.45 15.46
CA ASN A 331 14.93 25.65 14.98
C ASN A 331 14.85 26.81 15.98
N GLU A 332 13.67 27.14 16.51
CA GLU A 332 13.50 28.16 17.55
C GLU A 332 14.36 27.89 18.79
N MET A 333 14.42 26.62 19.23
CA MET A 333 15.23 26.20 20.39
C MET A 333 16.72 26.08 20.10
N GLN A 334 17.14 26.14 18.83
CA GLN A 334 18.55 26.27 18.43
C GLN A 334 18.97 27.74 18.28
N GLU A 335 18.09 28.61 17.76
CA GLU A 335 18.32 30.06 17.69
C GLU A 335 18.33 30.72 19.07
N ALA A 336 17.49 30.25 20.00
CA ALA A 336 17.47 30.71 21.38
C ALA A 336 18.71 30.27 22.21
N ARG A 337 19.53 29.34 21.71
CA ARG A 337 20.71 28.85 22.43
C ARG A 337 21.85 29.87 22.40
N THR A 338 22.19 30.45 23.55
CA THR A 338 23.45 31.18 23.72
C THR A 338 24.65 30.28 23.34
N PRO A 339 25.65 30.80 22.60
CA PRO A 339 26.88 30.06 22.35
C PRO A 339 27.53 29.52 23.62
N GLU A 340 28.27 28.41 23.47
CA GLU A 340 29.05 27.72 24.52
C GLU A 340 28.24 27.04 25.66
N THR A 341 27.03 27.49 25.98
CA THR A 341 26.20 26.89 27.05
C THR A 341 25.72 25.48 26.71
N GLY A 342 25.38 24.65 27.71
CA GLY A 342 24.82 23.30 27.54
C GLY A 342 25.80 22.23 27.03
N ASN A 343 27.04 22.61 26.70
CA ASN A 343 28.08 21.67 26.23
C ASN A 343 28.50 20.64 27.28
N TRP A 344 28.23 20.89 28.57
CA TRP A 344 28.45 19.93 29.65
C TRP A 344 27.52 18.71 29.54
N PHE A 345 26.30 18.87 28.99
CA PHE A 345 25.33 17.79 28.88
C PHE A 345 25.77 16.71 27.90
N LEU A 346 26.12 17.10 26.67
CA LEU A 346 26.70 16.21 25.66
C LEU A 346 28.01 15.56 26.16
N ASN A 347 28.72 16.24 27.05
CA ASN A 347 29.93 15.71 27.65
C ASN A 347 29.73 14.74 28.82
N SER A 348 28.52 14.65 29.38
CA SER A 348 28.19 13.84 30.55
C SER A 348 28.29 12.34 30.31
N GLY A 349 28.58 11.58 31.39
CA GLY A 349 28.60 10.13 31.34
C GLY A 349 27.22 9.51 31.04
N HIS A 350 26.14 10.14 31.51
CA HIS A 350 24.77 9.69 31.24
C HIS A 350 24.41 9.80 29.76
N TYR A 351 24.66 10.95 29.12
CA TYR A 351 24.39 11.10 27.69
C TYR A 351 25.25 10.19 26.83
N LYS A 352 26.57 10.13 27.10
CA LYS A 352 27.49 9.27 26.34
C LYS A 352 27.20 7.78 26.53
N GLY A 353 26.76 7.36 27.72
CA GLY A 353 26.33 5.98 27.97
C GLY A 353 25.04 5.63 27.22
N TRP A 354 24.02 6.48 27.33
CA TRP A 354 22.75 6.33 26.61
C TRP A 354 22.92 6.32 25.09
N LYS A 355 23.72 7.23 24.53
CA LYS A 355 23.97 7.30 23.08
C LYS A 355 24.77 6.08 22.56
N ALA A 356 25.49 5.37 23.44
CA ALA A 356 26.31 4.21 23.09
C ALA A 356 25.71 2.86 23.52
N SER A 357 24.45 2.81 23.98
CA SER A 357 23.80 1.56 24.41
C SER A 357 22.26 1.64 24.28
N PRO A 358 21.65 0.87 23.37
CA PRO A 358 20.19 0.86 23.20
C PRO A 358 19.45 0.21 24.37
N GLY A 359 18.14 0.42 24.41
CA GLY A 359 17.24 -0.24 25.35
C GLY A 359 17.05 0.49 26.67
N SER A 360 17.20 1.81 26.66
CA SER A 360 17.03 2.69 27.82
C SER A 360 16.35 4.00 27.46
N ILE A 361 15.54 4.51 28.38
CA ILE A 361 15.21 5.93 28.46
C ILE A 361 16.38 6.66 29.14
N LEU A 362 16.65 7.91 28.77
CA LEU A 362 17.45 8.87 29.53
C LEU A 362 16.54 10.05 29.88
N TRP A 363 16.28 10.23 31.17
CA TRP A 363 15.33 11.23 31.66
C TRP A 363 16.05 12.48 32.17
N LEU A 364 15.89 13.61 31.47
CA LEU A 364 16.37 14.92 31.91
C LEU A 364 15.24 15.61 32.68
N HIS A 365 15.42 15.77 33.99
CA HIS A 365 14.44 16.42 34.85
C HIS A 365 15.01 17.66 35.52
N GLY A 366 14.14 18.60 35.84
CA GLY A 366 14.48 19.83 36.55
C GLY A 366 13.34 20.84 36.54
N ALA A 367 13.57 21.97 37.20
CA ALA A 367 12.60 23.03 37.41
C ALA A 367 12.07 23.69 36.12
N SER A 368 11.10 24.59 36.29
CA SER A 368 10.61 25.47 35.23
C SER A 368 11.74 26.42 34.77
N GLY A 369 11.81 26.71 33.46
CA GLY A 369 12.75 27.69 32.91
C GLY A 369 14.24 27.33 33.04
N CYS A 370 14.57 26.06 33.33
CA CYS A 370 15.92 25.58 33.61
C CYS A 370 16.71 25.09 32.36
N GLY A 371 16.20 25.41 31.16
CA GLY A 371 16.90 25.18 29.88
C GLY A 371 16.73 23.78 29.27
N LYS A 372 15.86 22.92 29.81
CA LYS A 372 15.59 21.54 29.31
C LYS A 372 15.44 21.48 27.78
N SER A 373 14.58 22.31 27.20
CA SER A 373 14.32 22.37 25.75
C SER A 373 15.53 22.77 24.89
N VAL A 374 16.46 23.56 25.45
CA VAL A 374 17.71 23.95 24.79
C VAL A 374 18.76 22.84 24.86
N LEU A 375 18.73 22.02 25.92
CA LEU A 375 19.52 20.78 26.00
C LEU A 375 18.94 19.69 25.08
N SER A 376 17.61 19.60 24.99
CA SER A 376 16.90 18.70 24.08
C SER A 376 17.18 19.03 22.61
N SER A 377 17.06 20.30 22.20
CA SER A 377 17.39 20.72 20.83
C SER A 377 18.87 20.51 20.48
N THR A 378 19.74 20.65 21.49
CA THR A 378 21.17 20.33 21.41
C THR A 378 21.42 18.84 21.25
N ALA A 379 20.68 17.98 21.95
CA ALA A 379 20.73 16.53 21.78
C ALA A 379 20.25 16.11 20.40
N ILE A 380 19.15 16.70 19.90
CA ILE A 380 18.61 16.43 18.56
C ILE A 380 19.66 16.76 17.48
N ARG A 381 20.38 17.88 17.60
CA ARG A 381 21.46 18.24 16.66
C ARG A 381 22.64 17.26 16.70
N ASP A 382 23.06 16.83 17.90
CA ASP A 382 24.16 15.88 18.09
C ASP A 382 23.79 14.44 17.65
N ILE A 383 22.50 14.08 17.73
CA ILE A 383 21.93 12.84 17.21
C ILE A 383 21.81 12.90 15.69
N GLN A 384 21.29 14.00 15.13
CA GLN A 384 21.16 14.20 13.68
C GLN A 384 22.52 14.00 12.98
N GLN A 385 23.56 14.69 13.44
CA GLN A 385 24.91 14.57 12.87
C GLN A 385 25.45 13.14 12.97
N PHE A 386 25.16 12.44 14.07
CA PHE A 386 25.54 11.04 14.29
C PHE A 386 24.75 10.05 13.43
N CYS A 387 23.55 10.42 12.95
CA CYS A 387 22.78 9.64 11.97
C CYS A 387 23.21 9.97 10.53
N GLU A 388 23.64 11.20 10.23
CA GLU A 388 24.20 11.58 8.93
C GLU A 388 25.51 10.83 8.62
N GLU A 389 26.26 10.41 9.64
CA GLU A 389 27.46 9.56 9.51
C GLU A 389 27.17 8.09 9.16
N ASP A 390 25.97 7.57 9.46
CA ASP A 390 25.63 6.14 9.34
C ASP A 390 24.17 5.95 8.95
N ALA A 391 23.92 5.59 7.69
CA ALA A 391 22.58 5.36 7.14
C ALA A 391 21.85 4.13 7.75
N SER A 392 22.47 3.39 8.67
CA SER A 392 21.78 2.43 9.54
C SER A 392 21.33 3.03 10.88
N ARG A 393 21.31 4.35 11.02
CA ARG A 393 20.70 5.05 12.16
C ARG A 393 19.53 5.90 11.69
N SER A 394 18.52 6.05 12.54
CA SER A 394 17.38 6.94 12.28
C SER A 394 16.98 7.67 13.55
N PHE A 395 16.42 8.87 13.40
CA PHE A 395 16.00 9.68 14.54
C PHE A 395 14.65 10.34 14.29
N ALA A 396 13.90 10.55 15.37
CA ALA A 396 12.68 11.35 15.38
C ALA A 396 12.64 12.19 16.67
N TYR A 397 11.87 13.26 16.65
CA TYR A 397 11.66 14.10 17.82
C TYR A 397 10.27 14.73 17.88
N TRP A 398 9.85 15.08 19.10
CA TRP A 398 8.57 15.74 19.38
C TRP A 398 8.72 16.75 20.51
N TYR A 399 7.98 17.85 20.39
CA TYR A 399 7.85 18.88 21.42
C TYR A 399 6.40 18.89 21.87
N PHE A 400 6.18 18.64 23.17
CA PHE A 400 4.91 18.96 23.80
C PHE A 400 4.82 20.48 24.01
N GLN A 401 3.62 21.03 23.91
CA GLN A 401 3.33 22.47 24.01
C GLN A 401 2.04 22.69 24.78
N PHE A 402 2.13 23.38 25.92
CA PHE A 402 1.01 23.57 26.84
C PHE A 402 -0.18 24.36 26.23
N ASP A 403 0.10 25.20 25.23
CA ASP A 403 -0.88 26.03 24.51
C ASP A 403 -1.47 25.35 23.26
N ASN A 404 -1.09 24.09 22.99
CA ASN A 404 -1.45 23.39 21.75
C ASN A 404 -1.83 21.91 22.00
N ARG A 405 -3.14 21.66 22.19
CA ARG A 405 -3.71 20.31 22.40
C ARG A 405 -3.38 19.29 21.30
N GLN A 406 -2.99 19.72 20.10
CA GLN A 406 -2.55 18.78 19.07
C GLN A 406 -1.20 18.12 19.42
N THR A 407 -0.32 18.80 20.15
CA THR A 407 0.98 18.22 20.58
C THR A 407 0.82 17.22 21.73
N GLN A 408 -0.16 17.47 22.60
CA GLN A 408 -0.51 16.67 23.77
C GLN A 408 -1.20 15.34 23.41
N SER A 409 -1.70 15.19 22.18
CA SER A 409 -2.40 13.98 21.73
C SER A 409 -1.44 12.79 21.50
N PRO A 410 -1.71 11.61 22.11
CA PRO A 410 -0.96 10.39 21.83
C PRO A 410 -1.02 9.98 20.35
N GLU A 411 -2.15 10.21 19.67
CA GLU A 411 -2.31 9.87 18.25
C GLU A 411 -1.49 10.78 17.34
N SER A 412 -1.41 12.08 17.66
CA SER A 412 -0.54 13.03 16.96
C SER A 412 0.93 12.65 17.08
N LEU A 413 1.37 12.30 18.30
CA LEU A 413 2.72 11.79 18.56
C LEU A 413 2.98 10.55 17.69
N ILE A 414 2.16 9.49 17.82
CA ILE A 414 2.35 8.23 17.10
C ILE A 414 2.42 8.46 15.59
N ARG A 415 1.49 9.25 15.02
CA ARG A 415 1.48 9.62 13.60
C ARG A 415 2.73 10.40 13.18
N CYS A 416 3.22 11.31 14.02
CA CYS A 416 4.46 12.03 13.76
C CYS A 416 5.69 11.12 13.80
N LEU A 417 5.74 10.14 14.70
CA LEU A 417 6.81 9.14 14.76
C LEU A 417 6.78 8.21 13.55
N ILE A 418 5.60 7.73 13.12
CA ILE A 418 5.44 6.98 11.87
C ILE A 418 5.97 7.80 10.69
N ARG A 419 5.61 9.10 10.61
CA ARG A 419 6.07 10.00 9.55
C ARG A 419 7.59 10.20 9.54
N GLN A 420 8.22 10.38 10.71
CA GLN A 420 9.67 10.62 10.82
C GLN A 420 10.51 9.35 10.63
N PHE A 421 10.04 8.19 11.08
CA PHE A 421 10.73 6.91 10.91
C PHE A 421 10.43 6.20 9.58
N SER A 422 9.50 6.73 8.77
CA SER A 422 9.22 6.23 7.42
C SER A 422 10.40 6.43 6.48
N GLN A 423 10.93 5.33 5.93
CA GLN A 423 12.00 5.34 4.92
C GLN A 423 11.44 5.10 3.51
N LYS A 424 12.29 5.16 2.47
CA LYS A 424 11.96 4.77 1.09
C LYS A 424 12.64 3.42 0.76
N PRO A 425 11.89 2.35 0.43
CA PRO A 425 10.43 2.23 0.39
C PRO A 425 9.77 2.23 1.79
N LEU A 426 8.48 2.56 1.84
CA LEU A 426 7.68 2.53 3.06
C LEU A 426 7.50 1.09 3.59
N ALA A 427 7.26 0.95 4.89
CA ALA A 427 6.83 -0.32 5.47
C ALA A 427 5.41 -0.67 4.97
N PRO A 428 5.10 -1.94 4.65
CA PRO A 428 3.79 -2.32 4.09
C PRO A 428 2.60 -1.84 4.93
N SER A 429 2.69 -1.93 6.26
CA SER A 429 1.64 -1.50 7.18
C SER A 429 1.33 0.01 7.13
N VAL A 430 2.27 0.84 6.66
CA VAL A 430 2.08 2.29 6.42
C VAL A 430 1.35 2.54 5.10
N THR A 431 1.51 1.67 4.11
CA THR A 431 0.77 1.73 2.84
C THR A 431 -0.64 1.14 3.01
N GLU A 432 -0.77 -0.02 3.64
CA GLU A 432 -2.05 -0.70 3.89
C GLU A 432 -3.05 0.19 4.65
N ILE A 433 -2.61 0.85 5.74
CA ILE A 433 -3.45 1.75 6.53
C ILE A 433 -3.85 3.01 5.75
N TRP A 434 -3.01 3.49 4.82
CA TRP A 434 -3.36 4.60 3.94
C TRP A 434 -4.37 4.18 2.87
N GLU A 435 -4.17 3.04 2.22
CA GLU A 435 -5.11 2.52 1.21
C GLU A 435 -6.51 2.28 1.78
N GLU A 436 -6.60 1.68 2.99
CA GLU A 436 -7.87 1.42 3.67
C GLU A 436 -8.60 2.71 4.06
N HIS A 437 -7.91 3.69 4.64
CA HIS A 437 -8.55 4.86 5.24
C HIS A 437 -8.64 6.07 4.30
N SER A 438 -7.59 6.40 3.54
CA SER A 438 -7.56 7.58 2.66
C SER A 438 -8.55 7.46 1.50
N SER A 439 -8.88 6.25 1.05
CA SER A 439 -9.90 6.02 0.00
C SER A 439 -11.35 6.17 0.50
N ARG A 440 -11.56 6.04 1.82
CA ARG A 440 -12.88 6.09 2.47
C ARG A 440 -13.16 7.40 3.21
N GLY A 441 -12.13 8.23 3.44
CA GLY A 441 -12.23 9.44 4.26
C GLY A 441 -12.42 9.14 5.75
N THR A 442 -12.00 7.97 6.21
CA THR A 442 -12.04 7.56 7.63
C THR A 442 -10.66 7.73 8.27
N GLU A 443 -10.58 7.61 9.59
CA GLU A 443 -9.33 7.66 10.35
C GLU A 443 -9.09 6.32 11.06
N PRO A 444 -7.82 5.83 11.13
CA PRO A 444 -7.46 4.69 11.98
C PRO A 444 -7.44 5.06 13.46
N ASP A 445 -7.71 4.08 14.33
CA ASP A 445 -7.65 4.28 15.79
C ASP A 445 -6.24 4.17 16.38
N GLY A 446 -6.05 4.71 17.58
CA GLY A 446 -4.78 4.68 18.32
C GLY A 446 -4.17 3.28 18.53
N LYS A 447 -4.97 2.19 18.58
CA LYS A 447 -4.43 0.82 18.67
C LYS A 447 -3.79 0.40 17.35
N THR A 448 -4.48 0.67 16.25
CA THR A 448 -4.02 0.40 14.88
C THR A 448 -2.78 1.24 14.57
N LEU A 449 -2.80 2.53 14.91
CA LEU A 449 -1.65 3.43 14.78
C LEU A 449 -0.45 2.96 15.62
N SER A 450 -0.66 2.57 16.88
CA SER A 450 0.42 2.03 17.73
C SER A 450 1.05 0.76 17.12
N LYS A 451 0.23 -0.16 16.60
CA LYS A 451 0.72 -1.35 15.87
C LYS A 451 1.58 -0.94 14.66
N VAL A 452 1.12 0.01 13.84
CA VAL A 452 1.90 0.49 12.69
C VAL A 452 3.22 1.14 13.13
N LEU A 453 3.26 1.86 14.25
CA LEU A 453 4.51 2.39 14.82
C LEU A 453 5.46 1.26 15.24
N HIS A 454 4.97 0.21 15.89
CA HIS A 454 5.79 -0.98 16.21
C HIS A 454 6.29 -1.70 14.94
N ASP A 455 5.48 -1.79 13.89
CA ASP A 455 5.87 -2.38 12.60
C ASP A 455 6.94 -1.51 11.89
N VAL A 456 6.78 -0.19 11.87
CA VAL A 456 7.77 0.77 11.32
C VAL A 456 9.07 0.67 12.09
N LEU A 457 9.04 0.80 13.42
CA LEU A 457 10.21 0.68 14.28
C LEU A 457 10.88 -0.69 14.12
N SER A 458 10.13 -1.78 13.93
CA SER A 458 10.71 -3.10 13.65
C SER A 458 11.52 -3.11 12.36
N ASN A 459 11.02 -2.49 11.28
CA ASN A 459 11.62 -2.49 9.95
C ASN A 459 12.75 -1.47 9.75
N VAL A 460 12.86 -0.41 10.55
CA VAL A 460 13.99 0.54 10.52
C VAL A 460 15.32 -0.22 10.74
N PRO A 461 16.34 -0.08 9.86
CA PRO A 461 17.64 -0.71 10.03
C PRO A 461 18.43 -0.10 11.19
N GLY A 462 19.28 -0.92 11.83
CA GLY A 462 20.23 -0.51 12.88
C GLY A 462 19.60 0.18 14.09
N GLU A 463 20.13 1.33 14.52
CA GLU A 463 19.77 2.02 15.77
C GLU A 463 18.74 3.14 15.55
N THR A 464 17.88 3.36 16.55
CA THR A 464 16.78 4.33 16.47
C THR A 464 16.76 5.26 17.68
N PHE A 465 16.82 6.56 17.44
CA PHE A 465 16.85 7.59 18.47
C PHE A 465 15.53 8.37 18.50
N LEU A 466 14.95 8.54 19.68
CA LEU A 466 13.73 9.32 19.90
C LEU A 466 14.00 10.39 20.96
N VAL A 467 13.70 11.65 20.67
CA VAL A 467 13.79 12.75 21.63
C VAL A 467 12.42 13.37 21.88
N LEU A 468 12.00 13.40 23.13
CA LEU A 468 10.72 13.95 23.57
C LEU A 468 10.97 15.07 24.57
N ASP A 469 10.54 16.28 24.23
CA ASP A 469 10.76 17.45 25.08
C ASP A 469 9.49 17.90 25.80
N ALA A 470 9.65 18.22 27.08
CA ALA A 470 8.65 18.83 27.96
C ALA A 470 7.38 17.99 28.18
N LEU A 471 7.52 16.71 28.55
CA LEU A 471 6.38 15.83 28.88
C LEU A 471 5.45 16.39 30.00
N ASP A 472 5.94 17.31 30.83
CA ASP A 472 5.12 18.08 31.79
C ASP A 472 4.10 19.00 31.13
N GLU A 473 4.32 19.42 29.87
CA GLU A 473 3.36 20.22 29.10
C GLU A 473 2.19 19.38 28.52
N CYS A 474 2.17 18.07 28.77
CA CYS A 474 0.98 17.25 28.65
C CYS A 474 0.23 17.22 30.00
N PRO A 475 -1.05 17.63 30.07
CA PRO A 475 -1.78 17.72 31.32
C PRO A 475 -2.14 16.36 31.91
N ASP A 476 -2.11 16.28 33.25
CA ASP A 476 -2.71 15.22 34.06
C ASP A 476 -3.96 15.76 34.76
N GLU A 477 -5.04 15.92 33.98
CA GLU A 477 -6.37 16.25 34.51
C GLU A 477 -7.11 14.92 34.80
N PRO A 478 -7.91 14.76 35.87
CA PRO A 478 -8.67 13.52 36.11
C PRO A 478 -9.63 13.09 34.98
N ARG A 479 -9.98 14.04 34.09
CA ARG A 479 -10.80 13.83 32.88
C ARG A 479 -9.97 13.53 31.61
N ARG A 480 -8.64 13.59 31.67
CA ARG A 480 -7.67 13.31 30.60
C ARG A 480 -6.84 12.09 30.94
N LYS A 481 -6.40 11.37 29.91
CA LYS A 481 -5.49 10.22 30.06
C LYS A 481 -4.35 10.25 29.04
N GLU A 482 -4.18 11.37 28.36
CA GLU A 482 -3.15 11.60 27.34
C GLU A 482 -1.74 11.38 27.90
N ARG A 483 -1.34 12.02 29.01
CA ARG A 483 -0.01 11.84 29.62
C ARG A 483 0.22 10.39 30.06
N GLN A 484 -0.75 9.80 30.75
CA GLN A 484 -0.73 8.42 31.23
C GLN A 484 -0.60 7.41 30.06
N THR A 485 -1.25 7.68 28.93
CA THR A 485 -1.17 6.88 27.69
C THR A 485 0.21 7.01 27.04
N ILE A 486 0.74 8.24 26.97
CA ILE A 486 2.09 8.50 26.43
C ILE A 486 3.16 7.81 27.28
N LEU A 487 3.14 7.98 28.61
CA LEU A 487 4.10 7.33 29.51
C LEU A 487 4.08 5.79 29.38
N SER A 488 2.88 5.20 29.22
CA SER A 488 2.74 3.75 28.98
C SER A 488 3.35 3.35 27.64
N LEU A 489 3.06 4.09 26.56
CA LEU A 489 3.66 3.88 25.23
C LEU A 489 5.20 3.97 25.26
N LEU A 490 5.80 4.89 26.02
CA LEU A 490 7.27 4.99 26.08
C LEU A 490 7.93 3.76 26.70
N VAL A 491 7.32 3.19 27.73
CA VAL A 491 7.78 1.93 28.35
C VAL A 491 7.61 0.77 27.38
N ASP A 492 6.42 0.60 26.80
CA ASP A 492 6.12 -0.46 25.82
C ASP A 492 7.09 -0.42 24.63
N LEU A 493 7.39 0.77 24.10
CA LEU A 493 8.34 0.95 23.00
C LEU A 493 9.76 0.50 23.37
N VAL A 494 10.25 0.82 24.57
CA VAL A 494 11.59 0.42 25.03
C VAL A 494 11.66 -1.06 25.39
N GLU A 495 10.59 -1.67 25.90
CA GLU A 495 10.54 -3.12 26.13
C GLU A 495 10.57 -3.89 24.81
N GLN A 496 9.72 -3.54 23.84
CA GLN A 496 9.62 -4.26 22.56
C GLN A 496 10.84 -4.02 21.66
N HIS A 497 11.40 -2.81 21.61
CA HIS A 497 12.53 -2.44 20.74
C HIS A 497 13.88 -2.34 21.46
N LYS A 498 14.02 -3.01 22.62
CA LYS A 498 15.17 -2.91 23.53
C LYS A 498 16.55 -3.08 22.89
N ASN A 499 16.65 -3.83 21.80
CA ASN A 499 17.92 -4.10 21.12
C ASN A 499 18.40 -2.95 20.21
N LYS A 500 17.60 -1.88 20.00
CA LYS A 500 17.96 -0.76 19.11
C LYS A 500 17.36 0.61 19.42
N LEU A 501 16.37 0.73 20.29
CA LEU A 501 15.71 2.00 20.59
C LEU A 501 16.39 2.75 21.75
N HIS A 502 16.68 4.03 21.56
CA HIS A 502 17.17 4.97 22.57
C HIS A 502 16.15 6.10 22.71
N ILE A 503 15.56 6.30 23.89
CA ILE A 503 14.65 7.44 24.13
C ILE A 503 15.33 8.46 25.06
N LEU A 504 15.35 9.74 24.69
CA LEU A 504 15.63 10.85 25.59
C LEU A 504 14.30 11.54 25.88
N ALA A 505 13.97 11.71 27.16
CA ALA A 505 12.75 12.37 27.60
C ALA A 505 13.12 13.55 28.52
N THR A 506 12.52 14.73 28.34
CA THR A 506 12.66 15.85 29.28
C THR A 506 11.33 16.16 29.97
N SER A 507 11.38 16.49 31.26
CA SER A 507 10.20 16.96 32.00
C SER A 507 10.51 17.71 33.30
N ARG A 508 9.48 18.09 34.07
CA ARG A 508 9.58 18.25 35.53
C ARG A 508 9.58 16.89 36.26
N PRO A 509 10.09 16.81 37.49
CA PRO A 509 9.98 15.61 38.34
C PRO A 509 8.60 15.51 39.01
N GLU A 510 7.52 15.54 38.22
CA GLU A 510 6.15 15.26 38.68
C GLU A 510 5.97 13.77 39.04
N GLU A 511 5.03 13.47 39.93
CA GLU A 511 4.95 12.15 40.59
C GLU A 511 4.65 10.98 39.63
N ASP A 512 3.67 11.13 38.73
CA ASP A 512 3.32 10.11 37.73
C ASP A 512 4.47 9.89 36.72
N ILE A 513 5.14 10.96 36.31
CA ILE A 513 6.30 10.90 35.43
C ILE A 513 7.47 10.22 36.17
N HIS A 514 7.71 10.56 37.44
CA HIS A 514 8.75 9.93 38.26
C HIS A 514 8.46 8.44 38.49
N ALA A 515 7.22 8.07 38.76
CA ALA A 515 6.77 6.69 38.93
C ALA A 515 6.89 5.82 37.66
N LYS A 516 7.13 6.43 36.49
CA LYS A 516 7.35 5.73 35.20
C LYS A 516 8.76 5.86 34.65
N LEU A 517 9.41 7.01 34.82
CA LEU A 517 10.73 7.31 34.24
C LEU A 517 11.87 7.24 35.27
N GLY A 518 11.58 7.26 36.58
CA GLY A 518 12.56 7.19 37.66
C GLY A 518 13.29 5.85 37.80
N GLU A 519 12.77 4.77 37.21
CA GLU A 519 13.47 3.48 37.11
C GLU A 519 14.63 3.50 36.08
N PHE A 520 14.65 4.49 35.19
CA PHE A 520 15.65 4.65 34.13
C PHE A 520 16.76 5.65 34.54
N PRO A 521 17.91 5.68 33.83
CA PRO A 521 18.94 6.70 34.02
C PRO A 521 18.38 8.13 33.98
N ALA A 522 18.39 8.79 35.14
CA ALA A 522 17.88 10.15 35.32
C ALA A 522 19.02 11.17 35.53
N LEU A 523 18.81 12.40 35.08
CA LEU A 523 19.75 13.52 35.21
C LEU A 523 19.03 14.79 35.65
N ASN A 524 19.28 15.21 36.89
CA ASN A 524 18.82 16.50 37.41
C ASN A 524 19.66 17.63 36.79
N VAL A 525 19.03 18.45 35.95
CA VAL A 525 19.64 19.56 35.21
C VAL A 525 19.97 20.75 36.13
N ASP A 526 19.23 20.95 37.21
CA ASP A 526 19.35 22.09 38.12
C ASP A 526 20.69 22.11 38.87
N THR A 527 21.27 20.93 39.07
CA THR A 527 22.58 20.75 39.72
C THR A 527 23.78 21.31 38.95
N ARG A 528 23.63 21.75 37.68
CA ARG A 528 24.76 22.10 36.78
C ARG A 528 24.63 23.41 36.00
N GLN A 529 23.58 24.21 36.21
CA GLN A 529 23.32 25.40 35.39
C GLN A 529 24.15 26.66 35.71
N SER A 530 24.82 26.75 36.86
CA SER A 530 25.44 27.98 37.35
C SER A 530 26.44 28.66 36.37
N GLU A 531 27.26 27.88 35.67
CA GLU A 531 28.25 28.41 34.71
C GLU A 531 27.58 28.83 33.38
N ASP A 532 26.56 28.10 32.94
CA ASP A 532 25.79 28.43 31.73
C ASP A 532 24.95 29.69 31.93
N VAL A 533 24.31 29.88 33.09
CA VAL A 533 23.53 31.09 33.43
C VAL A 533 24.45 32.31 33.51
N GLY A 534 25.63 32.19 34.12
CA GLY A 534 26.65 33.24 34.10
C GLY A 534 27.19 33.55 32.70
N THR A 535 27.05 32.62 31.74
CA THR A 535 27.41 32.82 30.32
C THR A 535 26.28 33.49 29.54
N PHE A 536 25.03 33.05 29.75
CA PHE A 536 23.81 33.69 29.25
C PHE A 536 23.73 35.16 29.67
N LEU A 537 23.95 35.48 30.94
CA LEU A 537 23.93 36.85 31.47
C LEU A 537 25.01 37.73 30.82
N ARG A 538 26.24 37.23 30.66
CA ARG A 538 27.33 37.97 29.98
C ARG A 538 27.01 38.22 28.50
N ALA A 539 26.38 37.26 27.81
CA ALA A 539 25.92 37.47 26.44
C ALA A 539 24.82 38.52 26.36
N LYS A 540 23.78 38.40 27.21
CA LYS A 540 22.63 39.30 27.25
C LYS A 540 22.97 40.74 27.64
N VAL A 541 23.83 40.95 28.63
CA VAL A 541 24.32 42.29 29.02
C VAL A 541 25.36 42.83 28.01
N GLY A 542 25.91 41.97 27.15
CA GLY A 542 26.68 42.34 25.96
C GLY A 542 25.83 42.78 24.76
N GLU A 543 24.50 42.63 24.80
CA GLU A 543 23.61 43.13 23.74
C GLU A 543 23.44 44.66 23.85
N GLY A 544 23.38 45.34 22.69
CA GLY A 544 23.49 46.80 22.60
C GLY A 544 22.39 47.62 23.30
N ILE A 545 21.35 46.99 23.86
CA ILE A 545 20.38 47.66 24.73
C ILE A 545 21.00 48.16 26.04
N PHE A 546 22.10 47.54 26.48
CA PHE A 546 22.91 47.97 27.63
C PHE A 546 24.07 48.90 27.25
N ASP A 547 24.23 49.31 25.98
CA ASP A 547 25.33 50.20 25.58
C ASP A 547 25.25 51.63 26.14
N LYS A 548 24.09 52.00 26.68
CA LYS A 548 23.90 53.21 27.49
C LYS A 548 24.60 53.17 28.86
N PHE A 549 25.05 52.00 29.32
CA PHE A 549 25.74 51.78 30.59
C PHE A 549 27.22 51.44 30.43
N ASP A 550 28.04 51.85 31.40
CA ASP A 550 29.47 51.52 31.41
C ASP A 550 29.76 50.06 31.84
N GLN A 551 31.02 49.65 31.73
CA GLN A 551 31.44 48.29 32.05
C GLN A 551 31.31 47.95 33.55
N GLN A 552 31.35 48.94 34.45
CA GLN A 552 31.16 48.73 35.88
C GLN A 552 29.69 48.45 36.18
N THR A 553 28.77 49.28 35.69
CA THR A 553 27.31 49.05 35.85
C THR A 553 26.88 47.73 35.20
N ARG A 554 27.40 47.39 34.01
CA ARG A 554 27.13 46.09 33.38
C ARG A 554 27.63 44.90 34.21
N THR A 555 28.79 45.03 34.86
CA THR A 555 29.31 44.00 35.77
C THR A 555 28.44 43.89 37.03
N GLN A 556 28.01 45.02 37.62
CA GLN A 556 27.13 45.04 38.80
C GLN A 556 25.77 44.37 38.53
N ILE A 557 25.19 44.52 37.32
CA ILE A 557 23.96 43.81 36.92
C ILE A 557 24.20 42.29 36.94
N ILE A 558 25.27 41.81 36.31
CA ILE A 558 25.59 40.37 36.24
C ILE A 558 25.86 39.80 37.64
N ASP A 559 26.70 40.47 38.43
CA ASP A 559 27.06 40.03 39.77
C ASP A 559 25.86 40.04 40.73
N GLY A 560 25.01 41.07 40.67
CA GLY A 560 23.80 41.18 41.49
C GLY A 560 22.79 40.05 41.21
N ILE A 561 22.54 39.76 39.92
CA ILE A 561 21.67 38.63 39.52
C ILE A 561 22.27 37.30 40.01
N LEU A 562 23.58 37.08 39.88
CA LEU A 562 24.24 35.85 40.32
C LEU A 562 24.29 35.69 41.85
N GLN A 563 24.36 36.78 42.61
CA GLN A 563 24.42 36.77 44.08
C GLN A 563 23.11 36.29 44.75
N THR A 564 21.96 36.43 44.09
CA THR A 564 20.66 35.94 44.62
C THR A 564 20.57 34.44 44.88
N GLY A 565 21.52 33.65 44.35
CA GLY A 565 21.47 32.19 44.40
C GLY A 565 20.56 31.56 43.34
N GLN A 566 19.71 32.32 42.65
CA GLN A 566 18.81 31.80 41.59
C GLN A 566 19.60 31.32 40.36
N ARG A 567 19.22 30.15 39.82
CA ARG A 567 19.93 29.49 38.69
C ARG A 567 19.02 29.14 37.50
N HIS A 568 17.84 29.74 37.43
CA HIS A 568 16.86 29.50 36.36
C HIS A 568 17.03 30.54 35.24
N PHE A 569 17.21 30.09 33.98
CA PHE A 569 17.35 31.00 32.83
C PHE A 569 16.15 31.92 32.64
N LYS A 570 14.91 31.41 32.82
CA LYS A 570 13.70 32.24 32.66
C LYS A 570 13.62 33.36 33.69
N TRP A 571 14.02 33.11 34.94
CA TRP A 571 14.10 34.16 35.97
C TRP A 571 15.20 35.17 35.64
N ALA A 572 16.38 34.70 35.21
CA ALA A 572 17.49 35.56 34.80
C ALA A 572 17.12 36.46 33.61
N ASP A 573 16.38 35.92 32.62
CA ASP A 573 15.86 36.66 31.46
C ASP A 573 14.85 37.75 31.89
N LEU A 574 13.95 37.46 32.83
CA LEU A 574 13.06 38.49 33.40
C LEU A 574 13.83 39.63 34.09
N GLN A 575 14.93 39.31 34.80
CA GLN A 575 15.78 40.35 35.39
C GLN A 575 16.50 41.17 34.31
N ILE A 576 17.02 40.54 33.25
CA ILE A 576 17.58 41.25 32.08
C ILE A 576 16.55 42.19 31.45
N GLN A 577 15.32 41.72 31.21
CA GLN A 577 14.23 42.53 30.67
C GLN A 577 13.85 43.69 31.59
N ARG A 578 13.92 43.50 32.92
CA ARG A 578 13.74 44.56 33.93
C ARG A 578 14.86 45.60 33.86
N PHE A 579 16.13 45.21 33.90
CA PHE A 579 17.26 46.17 33.86
C PHE A 579 17.36 46.90 32.51
N ALA A 580 16.90 46.30 31.40
CA ALA A 580 16.84 46.96 30.09
C ALA A 580 15.85 48.15 30.06
N GLN A 581 14.82 48.13 30.92
CA GLN A 581 13.82 49.21 31.06
C GLN A 581 14.33 50.41 31.88
N CYS A 582 15.46 50.28 32.58
CA CYS A 582 16.11 51.40 33.26
C CYS A 582 16.91 52.25 32.27
N ASP A 583 16.88 53.58 32.42
CA ASP A 583 17.62 54.55 31.60
C ASP A 583 18.73 55.30 32.38
N THR A 584 18.78 55.17 33.71
CA THR A 584 19.82 55.80 34.55
C THR A 584 20.47 54.80 35.52
N ASN A 585 21.70 55.07 35.95
CA ASN A 585 22.39 54.25 36.95
C ASN A 585 21.62 54.20 38.28
N GLU A 586 20.96 55.29 38.68
CA GLU A 586 20.09 55.35 39.87
C GLU A 586 18.91 54.36 39.77
N GLN A 587 18.32 54.18 38.58
CA GLN A 587 17.28 53.17 38.37
C GLN A 587 17.86 51.75 38.42
N ILE A 588 19.08 51.53 37.90
CA ILE A 588 19.78 50.24 38.06
C ILE A 588 20.08 49.96 39.54
N GLU A 589 20.58 50.92 40.31
CA GLU A 589 20.88 50.77 41.74
C GLU A 589 19.63 50.46 42.57
N ASN A 590 18.51 51.14 42.31
CA ASN A 590 17.22 50.84 42.95
C ASN A 590 16.68 49.46 42.53
N ALA A 591 16.84 49.06 41.26
CA ALA A 591 16.44 47.74 40.80
C ALA A 591 17.32 46.60 41.37
N LEU A 592 18.61 46.85 41.58
CA LEU A 592 19.55 45.93 42.25
C LEU A 592 19.21 45.72 43.74
N GLN A 593 18.63 46.71 44.41
CA GLN A 593 18.17 46.59 45.80
C GLN A 593 16.85 45.83 45.94
N THR A 594 16.06 45.72 44.87
CA THR A 594 14.68 45.20 44.88
C THR A 594 14.50 44.04 43.90
N ILE A 595 15.55 43.23 43.69
CA ILE A 595 15.49 42.03 42.84
C ILE A 595 14.52 41.01 43.46
N PRO A 596 13.63 40.35 42.68
CA PRO A 596 12.66 39.38 43.19
C PRO A 596 13.38 38.09 43.63
N LYS A 597 12.99 37.49 44.76
CA LYS A 597 13.71 36.33 45.35
C LYS A 597 13.51 35.06 44.53
N ASN A 598 12.34 34.89 43.92
CA ASN A 598 11.95 33.71 43.14
C ASN A 598 11.30 34.11 41.79
N LEU A 599 10.73 33.14 41.08
CA LEU A 599 10.08 33.32 39.77
C LEU A 599 8.66 33.93 39.87
N GLU A 600 7.91 33.61 40.92
CA GLU A 600 6.56 34.12 41.18
C GLU A 600 6.58 35.59 41.60
N ASP A 601 7.51 35.99 42.48
CA ASP A 601 7.79 37.39 42.81
C ASP A 601 8.03 38.22 41.54
N ALA A 602 8.77 37.66 40.56
CA ALA A 602 9.07 38.32 39.30
C ALA A 602 7.84 38.41 38.37
N TYR A 603 6.90 37.47 38.44
CA TYR A 603 5.62 37.58 37.76
C TYR A 603 4.65 38.53 38.45
N GLN A 604 4.64 38.58 39.79
CA GLN A 604 3.85 39.53 40.58
C GLN A 604 4.32 40.96 40.33
N GLU A 605 5.64 41.19 40.27
CA GLU A 605 6.21 42.48 39.86
C GLU A 605 5.82 42.82 38.40
N ALA A 606 5.84 41.84 37.49
CA ALA A 606 5.44 42.05 36.10
C ALA A 606 3.93 42.38 35.94
N LEU A 607 3.06 41.78 36.76
CA LEU A 607 1.64 42.11 36.85
C LEU A 607 1.42 43.50 37.45
N GLY A 608 2.13 43.86 38.52
CA GLY A 608 2.04 45.18 39.16
C GLY A 608 2.45 46.36 38.27
N ARG A 609 3.14 46.11 37.15
CA ARG A 609 3.43 47.12 36.11
C ARG A 609 2.29 47.34 35.10
N ILE A 610 1.23 46.51 35.12
CA ILE A 610 0.04 46.70 34.27
C ILE A 610 -0.81 47.83 34.86
N GLN A 611 -1.26 48.77 34.04
CA GLN A 611 -2.08 49.90 34.50
C GLN A 611 -3.44 49.43 35.02
N GLN A 612 -3.91 50.02 36.11
CA GLN A 612 -5.18 49.63 36.75
C GLN A 612 -6.40 49.74 35.83
N SER A 613 -6.39 50.70 34.89
CA SER A 613 -7.41 50.88 33.83
C SER A 613 -7.43 49.76 32.78
N ASP A 614 -6.46 48.86 32.82
CA ASP A 614 -6.26 47.79 31.86
C ASP A 614 -6.31 46.38 32.49
N HIS A 615 -6.43 46.28 33.82
CA HIS A 615 -6.48 45.00 34.55
C HIS A 615 -7.59 44.07 34.03
N GLU A 616 -8.79 44.59 33.77
CA GLU A 616 -9.90 43.78 33.21
C GLU A 616 -9.56 43.21 31.83
N LYS A 617 -8.97 44.03 30.94
CA LYS A 617 -8.59 43.59 29.58
C LYS A 617 -7.44 42.58 29.65
N ALA A 618 -6.44 42.83 30.51
CA ALA A 618 -5.34 41.91 30.74
C ALA A 618 -5.82 40.57 31.29
N ARG A 619 -6.70 40.56 32.31
CA ARG A 619 -7.39 39.37 32.83
C ARG A 619 -8.10 38.59 31.72
N SER A 620 -8.88 39.28 30.87
CA SER A 620 -9.57 38.64 29.73
C SER A 620 -8.62 38.05 28.69
N ILE A 621 -7.51 38.73 28.36
CA ILE A 621 -6.47 38.20 27.48
C ILE A 621 -5.80 36.98 28.11
N PHE A 622 -5.46 37.03 29.39
CA PHE A 622 -4.87 35.90 30.11
C PHE A 622 -5.80 34.69 30.17
N MET A 623 -7.11 34.88 30.41
CA MET A 623 -8.11 33.81 30.36
C MET A 623 -8.12 33.11 28.98
N LEU A 624 -8.13 33.89 27.89
CA LEU A 624 -8.04 33.35 26.52
C LEU A 624 -6.74 32.55 26.31
N LEU A 625 -5.59 33.08 26.71
CA LEU A 625 -4.28 32.44 26.49
C LEU A 625 -4.03 31.22 27.40
N CYS A 626 -4.65 31.16 28.59
CA CYS A 626 -4.54 30.03 29.51
C CYS A 626 -5.48 28.86 29.15
N LEU A 627 -6.68 29.16 28.63
CA LEU A 627 -7.82 28.21 28.58
C LEU A 627 -8.32 27.92 27.15
N SER A 628 -7.77 28.57 26.12
CA SER A 628 -8.04 28.20 24.72
C SER A 628 -7.48 26.81 24.40
N PRO A 629 -8.19 25.96 23.63
CA PRO A 629 -7.71 24.64 23.21
C PRO A 629 -6.61 24.70 22.13
N MET A 630 -6.28 25.87 21.60
CA MET A 630 -5.30 26.08 20.52
C MET A 630 -4.64 27.47 20.58
N PRO A 631 -3.45 27.65 19.97
CA PRO A 631 -2.80 28.95 19.86
C PRO A 631 -3.66 29.96 19.11
N LEU A 632 -3.69 31.21 19.57
CA LEU A 632 -4.54 32.27 19.03
C LEU A 632 -3.74 33.27 18.18
N GLU A 633 -4.39 33.88 17.20
CA GLU A 633 -3.84 35.04 16.48
C GLU A 633 -4.13 36.34 17.27
N PRO A 634 -3.24 37.37 17.20
CA PRO A 634 -3.50 38.69 17.76
C PRO A 634 -4.83 39.30 17.31
N LYS A 635 -5.28 39.03 16.07
CA LYS A 635 -6.57 39.52 15.56
C LYS A 635 -7.79 38.91 16.27
N THR A 636 -7.66 37.70 16.79
CA THR A 636 -8.69 37.02 17.57
C THR A 636 -8.76 37.59 18.97
N VAL A 637 -7.62 37.64 19.68
CA VAL A 637 -7.56 38.23 21.02
C VAL A 637 -7.97 39.72 21.02
N ALA A 638 -7.56 40.50 20.01
CA ALA A 638 -7.97 41.89 19.81
C ALA A 638 -9.49 42.07 19.74
N ALA A 639 -10.17 41.23 18.96
CA ALA A 639 -11.61 41.26 18.80
C ALA A 639 -12.39 40.76 20.04
N ALA A 640 -11.72 40.11 20.99
CA ALA A 640 -12.33 39.66 22.24
C ALA A 640 -12.42 40.78 23.29
N VAL A 641 -11.44 41.69 23.32
CA VAL A 641 -11.34 42.77 24.32
C VAL A 641 -11.49 44.18 23.74
N ASP A 642 -11.99 44.27 22.49
CA ASP A 642 -12.18 45.50 21.71
C ASP A 642 -10.93 46.43 21.73
N PHE A 643 -9.76 45.86 21.41
CA PHE A 643 -8.48 46.54 21.57
C PHE A 643 -7.53 46.34 20.38
N PRO A 644 -6.68 47.32 20.01
CA PRO A 644 -5.77 47.17 18.87
C PRO A 644 -4.78 46.00 19.02
N ALA A 645 -4.75 45.12 18.01
CA ALA A 645 -3.86 43.94 17.99
C ALA A 645 -2.36 44.25 18.16
N ALA A 646 -1.93 45.46 17.77
CA ALA A 646 -0.55 45.94 17.89
C ALA A 646 -0.15 46.33 19.33
N ASP A 647 -1.12 46.47 20.23
CA ASP A 647 -0.92 46.96 21.60
C ASP A 647 -1.17 45.87 22.67
N LEU A 648 -1.68 44.69 22.28
CA LEU A 648 -1.94 43.53 23.17
C LEU A 648 -0.71 43.09 23.99
N VAL A 649 0.49 43.17 23.41
CA VAL A 649 1.74 42.83 24.12
C VAL A 649 2.15 43.91 25.13
N LYS A 650 1.74 45.17 24.89
CA LYS A 650 2.05 46.30 25.79
C LYS A 650 1.15 46.27 27.02
N ILE A 651 -0.15 46.06 26.80
CA ILE A 651 -1.17 46.02 27.86
C ILE A 651 -0.98 44.82 28.80
N CYS A 652 -0.57 43.66 28.30
CA CYS A 652 -0.31 42.47 29.13
C CYS A 652 1.13 42.35 29.69
N ASN A 653 1.98 43.36 29.51
CA ASN A 653 3.43 43.34 29.75
C ASN A 653 4.20 42.36 28.82
N PRO A 654 5.21 42.81 28.04
CA PRO A 654 6.00 41.95 27.16
C PRO A 654 6.74 40.79 27.86
N SER A 655 6.93 40.89 29.17
CA SER A 655 7.54 39.85 30.01
C SER A 655 6.65 38.60 30.16
N LEU A 656 5.33 38.78 30.04
CA LEU A 656 4.29 37.77 30.28
C LEU A 656 3.66 37.24 28.98
N VAL A 657 3.47 38.10 27.98
CA VAL A 657 2.84 37.75 26.68
C VAL A 657 3.78 38.07 25.53
N THR A 658 3.86 37.16 24.56
CA THR A 658 4.68 37.31 23.36
C THR A 658 3.88 37.06 22.09
N VAL A 659 4.32 37.66 20.98
CA VAL A 659 3.82 37.35 19.63
C VAL A 659 4.96 36.73 18.84
N LYS A 660 4.76 35.49 18.40
CA LYS A 660 5.66 34.72 17.55
C LYS A 660 4.86 34.12 16.40
N ASP A 661 5.37 34.25 15.17
CA ASP A 661 4.78 33.66 13.95
C ASP A 661 3.35 34.17 13.60
N GLY A 662 2.98 35.36 14.08
CA GLY A 662 1.60 35.83 13.97
C GLY A 662 0.63 35.19 14.95
N LEU A 663 1.11 34.42 15.94
CA LEU A 663 0.35 33.88 17.06
C LEU A 663 0.74 34.58 18.36
N ILE A 664 -0.25 34.92 19.18
CA ILE A 664 -0.08 35.47 20.53
C ILE A 664 -0.19 34.34 21.55
N ARG A 665 0.77 34.27 22.48
CA ARG A 665 0.87 33.20 23.48
C ARG A 665 1.54 33.72 24.76
N LEU A 666 1.37 33.01 25.89
CA LEU A 666 2.13 33.31 27.11
C LEU A 666 3.62 33.03 26.87
N ALA A 667 4.49 33.78 27.55
CA ALA A 667 5.94 33.70 27.35
C ALA A 667 6.62 32.49 28.05
N HIS A 668 5.85 31.63 28.73
CA HIS A 668 6.24 30.35 29.37
C HIS A 668 5.01 29.65 29.99
N LEU A 669 5.01 28.32 30.15
CA LEU A 669 3.95 27.58 30.88
C LEU A 669 3.75 28.12 32.31
N SER A 670 4.83 28.39 33.05
CA SER A 670 4.73 28.88 34.44
C SER A 670 4.09 30.26 34.62
N ILE A 671 3.77 30.96 33.53
CA ILE A 671 2.89 32.13 33.59
C ILE A 671 1.42 31.70 33.67
N LYS A 672 0.99 30.62 32.99
CA LYS A 672 -0.33 30.00 33.20
C LYS A 672 -0.46 29.46 34.63
N GLU A 673 0.55 28.73 35.11
CA GLU A 673 0.56 28.16 36.47
C GLU A 673 0.46 29.26 37.55
N PHE A 674 1.12 30.40 37.34
CA PHE A 674 1.02 31.54 38.25
C PHE A 674 -0.33 32.29 38.13
N LEU A 675 -0.88 32.45 36.91
CA LEU A 675 -2.13 33.18 36.68
C LEU A 675 -3.39 32.39 37.07
N VAL A 676 -3.36 31.06 36.95
CA VAL A 676 -4.48 30.19 37.28
C VAL A 676 -4.37 29.75 38.74
N ILE A 677 -5.26 30.26 39.58
CA ILE A 677 -5.34 29.93 41.00
C ILE A 677 -5.91 28.51 41.15
N GLN A 678 -5.15 27.62 41.78
CA GLN A 678 -5.63 26.32 42.23
C GLN A 678 -6.28 26.50 43.62
N ILE A 679 -7.55 26.12 43.74
CA ILE A 679 -8.19 25.98 45.05
C ILE A 679 -7.84 24.58 45.55
N VAL A 680 -6.96 24.51 46.57
CA VAL A 680 -6.89 23.32 47.41
C VAL A 680 -8.17 23.34 48.27
N PRO A 681 -9.00 22.29 48.28
CA PRO A 681 -10.07 22.20 49.26
C PRO A 681 -9.42 22.16 50.64
N GLU A 682 -9.86 23.05 51.54
CA GLU A 682 -9.52 22.93 52.96
C GLU A 682 -9.99 21.55 53.41
N GLU A 683 -9.10 20.75 54.01
CA GLU A 683 -9.50 19.49 54.62
C GLU A 683 -10.35 19.87 55.84
N ASP A 684 -11.67 19.64 55.75
CA ASP A 684 -12.60 19.86 56.86
C ASP A 684 -12.02 19.17 58.11
N GLU A 685 -11.67 19.94 59.15
CA GLU A 685 -11.28 19.35 60.43
C GLU A 685 -12.46 18.51 60.93
N GLU A 686 -12.33 17.18 60.94
CA GLU A 686 -13.42 16.27 61.30
C GLU A 686 -13.91 16.59 62.72
N ASP A 687 -15.08 17.24 62.83
CA ASP A 687 -15.84 17.43 64.07
C ASP A 687 -16.06 16.05 64.72
N LEU A 688 -15.17 15.66 65.62
CA LEU A 688 -15.24 14.39 66.34
C LEU A 688 -16.46 14.40 67.27
N GLU A 689 -17.54 13.75 66.83
CA GLU A 689 -18.75 13.51 67.62
C GLU A 689 -18.44 12.69 68.89
N GLU A 690 -18.07 13.35 70.00
CA GLU A 690 -18.05 12.72 71.32
C GLU A 690 -19.47 12.57 71.91
N ASP A 691 -19.67 11.43 72.59
CA ASP A 691 -20.97 10.82 72.92
C ASP A 691 -21.74 11.60 74.02
N PRO A 692 -23.03 12.01 73.82
CA PRO A 692 -23.71 12.94 74.72
C PRO A 692 -24.43 12.28 75.92
N GLU A 693 -23.68 11.81 76.93
CA GLU A 693 -24.24 11.48 78.25
C GLU A 693 -23.55 12.19 79.45
N GLU A 694 -24.39 12.65 80.38
CA GLU A 694 -24.14 13.22 81.73
C GLU A 694 -23.50 14.64 81.87
N LEU A 695 -24.22 15.47 82.64
CA LEU A 695 -23.87 16.81 83.16
C LEU A 695 -23.55 16.68 84.67
N PRO A 696 -23.04 17.74 85.37
CA PRO A 696 -21.89 18.61 85.07
C PRO A 696 -21.02 18.91 86.32
N GLU A 697 -19.75 19.33 86.22
CA GLU A 697 -19.07 20.00 87.36
C GLU A 697 -17.90 20.95 87.01
N GLU A 698 -17.88 22.11 87.69
CA GLU A 698 -16.83 23.09 88.03
C GLU A 698 -15.51 23.24 87.20
N VAL A 699 -15.45 24.28 86.34
CA VAL A 699 -14.69 25.57 86.50
C VAL A 699 -13.61 25.61 87.61
N PRO A 700 -12.36 26.16 87.46
CA PRO A 700 -11.91 27.27 86.57
C PRO A 700 -10.46 27.21 85.96
N GLU A 701 -10.07 28.31 85.27
CA GLU A 701 -8.83 29.12 85.46
C GLU A 701 -7.57 29.05 84.55
N GLU A 702 -6.95 30.25 84.42
CA GLU A 702 -5.57 30.64 84.02
C GLU A 702 -5.06 30.53 82.55
N ASN A 703 -5.41 31.59 81.77
CA ASN A 703 -4.50 32.47 80.99
C ASN A 703 -3.11 32.73 81.65
N PRO A 704 -2.09 33.34 80.96
CA PRO A 704 -1.94 33.70 79.54
C PRO A 704 -0.49 33.46 78.98
N ASP A 705 -0.06 34.26 77.99
CA ASP A 705 1.31 34.60 77.56
C ASP A 705 2.07 33.64 76.63
N GLU A 706 2.06 33.95 75.32
CA GLU A 706 3.19 34.64 74.65
C GLU A 706 2.72 35.29 73.33
N ASP A 707 2.91 36.60 73.16
CA ASP A 707 2.57 37.33 71.94
C ASP A 707 3.58 37.06 70.80
N ALA A 708 3.08 36.73 69.61
CA ALA A 708 3.83 36.83 68.36
C ALA A 708 3.15 37.86 67.45
N GLU A 709 3.90 38.87 66.99
CA GLU A 709 3.39 39.89 66.06
C GLU A 709 3.23 39.27 64.65
N GLU A 710 1.99 38.94 64.26
CA GLU A 710 1.68 38.55 62.88
C GLU A 710 1.79 39.76 61.94
N ASP A 711 2.53 39.59 60.83
CA ASP A 711 2.79 40.63 59.84
C ASP A 711 1.62 40.74 58.85
N PRO A 712 0.85 41.86 58.85
CA PRO A 712 -0.36 41.99 58.03
C PRO A 712 -0.09 42.15 56.53
N GLU A 713 1.15 42.07 56.04
CA GLU A 713 1.45 42.13 54.61
C GLU A 713 1.27 40.81 53.83
N GLU A 714 1.25 39.64 54.45
CA GLU A 714 1.29 38.36 53.69
C GLU A 714 -0.03 38.07 52.94
N ASP A 715 -1.19 38.27 53.58
CA ASP A 715 -2.54 38.11 53.00
C ASP A 715 -2.76 38.96 51.72
N SER A 716 -2.00 40.05 51.55
CA SER A 716 -2.10 40.93 50.38
C SER A 716 -1.46 40.38 49.11
N ARG A 717 -0.59 39.35 49.21
CA ARG A 717 0.30 38.97 48.09
C ARG A 717 -0.36 38.06 47.06
N GLU A 718 -1.38 37.29 47.43
CA GLU A 718 -1.92 36.27 46.53
C GLU A 718 -2.89 36.84 45.47
N ASN A 719 -3.64 37.89 45.79
CA ASN A 719 -4.90 38.18 45.10
C ASN A 719 -4.83 39.34 44.08
N HIS A 720 -3.83 39.35 43.20
CA HIS A 720 -3.74 40.36 42.13
C HIS A 720 -4.89 40.18 41.11
N PRO A 721 -5.63 41.25 40.71
CA PRO A 721 -6.89 41.13 39.94
C PRO A 721 -6.78 40.52 38.53
N CYS A 722 -5.56 40.28 38.04
CA CYS A 722 -5.32 39.54 36.79
C CYS A 722 -5.16 38.02 36.95
N ARG A 723 -5.07 37.49 38.19
CA ARG A 723 -5.09 36.05 38.51
C ARG A 723 -6.54 35.57 38.66
N PHE A 724 -6.85 34.33 38.27
CA PHE A 724 -8.23 33.81 38.22
C PHE A 724 -8.27 32.31 38.45
N THR A 725 -9.40 31.77 38.92
CA THR A 725 -9.59 30.31 38.96
C THR A 725 -9.95 29.75 37.58
N GLU A 726 -9.72 28.45 37.35
CA GLU A 726 -10.09 27.82 36.08
C GLU A 726 -11.61 27.90 35.81
N GLU A 727 -12.45 27.79 36.85
CA GLU A 727 -13.91 27.95 36.74
C GLU A 727 -14.33 29.40 36.40
N GLU A 728 -13.69 30.42 36.99
CA GLU A 728 -13.92 31.82 36.62
C GLU A 728 -13.63 32.06 35.14
N GLY A 729 -12.47 31.60 34.68
CA GLY A 729 -12.02 31.78 33.30
C GLY A 729 -12.90 31.02 32.29
N HIS A 730 -13.23 29.75 32.58
CA HIS A 730 -14.17 29.00 31.75
C HIS A 730 -15.58 29.60 31.76
N THR A 731 -16.05 30.15 32.88
CA THR A 731 -17.35 30.85 32.96
C THR A 731 -17.35 32.13 32.12
N ALA A 732 -16.30 32.94 32.20
CA ALA A 732 -16.17 34.16 31.41
C ALA A 732 -16.12 33.86 29.90
N LEU A 733 -15.31 32.89 29.48
CA LEU A 733 -15.20 32.48 28.08
C LEU A 733 -16.48 31.81 27.56
N ALA A 734 -17.15 30.98 28.37
CA ALA A 734 -18.43 30.39 28.00
C ALA A 734 -19.51 31.47 27.78
N LYS A 735 -19.63 32.46 28.67
CA LYS A 735 -20.54 33.59 28.49
C LYS A 735 -20.20 34.39 27.22
N GLN A 736 -18.95 34.83 27.08
CA GLN A 736 -18.51 35.63 25.93
C GLN A 736 -18.72 34.93 24.58
N THR A 737 -18.36 33.65 24.49
CA THR A 737 -18.47 32.90 23.22
C THR A 737 -19.92 32.59 22.86
N VAL A 738 -20.77 32.29 23.84
CA VAL A 738 -22.22 32.11 23.66
C VAL A 738 -22.91 33.43 23.28
N ASP A 739 -22.64 34.53 23.98
CA ASP A 739 -23.24 35.83 23.68
C ASP A 739 -22.85 36.35 22.29
N LEU A 740 -21.61 36.08 21.83
CA LEU A 740 -21.18 36.42 20.47
C LEU A 740 -21.91 35.58 19.39
N LEU A 741 -22.22 34.31 19.65
CA LEU A 741 -23.09 33.52 18.77
C LEU A 741 -24.52 34.07 18.77
N LEU A 742 -25.07 34.41 19.93
CA LEU A 742 -26.43 34.95 20.05
C LEU A 742 -26.61 36.30 19.35
N SER A 743 -25.55 37.09 19.21
CA SER A 743 -25.57 38.34 18.42
C SER A 743 -25.86 38.13 16.92
N THR A 744 -25.70 36.91 16.40
CA THR A 744 -25.95 36.59 14.98
C THR A 744 -27.42 36.38 14.61
N LYS A 745 -28.35 36.55 15.55
CA LYS A 745 -29.80 36.34 15.34
C LYS A 745 -30.42 37.19 14.21
N ASP A 746 -29.93 38.42 14.02
CA ASP A 746 -30.59 39.45 13.21
C ASP A 746 -30.31 39.32 11.69
N GLY A 747 -29.72 38.22 11.24
CA GLY A 747 -29.59 37.89 9.82
C GLY A 747 -28.82 36.61 9.50
N ILE A 748 -29.00 36.10 8.29
CA ILE A 748 -28.18 35.01 7.74
C ILE A 748 -26.84 35.59 7.29
N LEU A 749 -25.74 35.14 7.90
CA LEU A 749 -24.40 35.62 7.56
C LEU A 749 -23.90 35.01 6.24
N THR A 750 -23.05 35.77 5.54
CA THR A 750 -22.23 35.27 4.42
C THR A 750 -20.88 34.75 4.93
N GLU A 751 -20.23 33.89 4.14
CA GLU A 751 -18.89 33.38 4.44
C GLU A 751 -17.89 34.51 4.67
N GLU A 752 -17.88 35.54 3.80
CA GLU A 752 -17.02 36.71 3.93
C GLU A 752 -17.26 37.48 5.25
N ILE A 753 -18.51 37.72 5.64
CA ILE A 753 -18.82 38.48 6.86
C ILE A 753 -18.42 37.69 8.11
N ALA A 754 -18.59 36.37 8.11
CA ALA A 754 -18.27 35.53 9.26
C ALA A 754 -16.77 35.23 9.39
N MET A 755 -16.08 34.90 8.29
CA MET A 755 -14.64 34.60 8.31
C MET A 755 -13.80 35.85 8.58
N ASN A 756 -14.32 37.05 8.29
CA ASN A 756 -13.73 38.33 8.72
C ASN A 756 -13.98 38.67 10.21
N GLN A 757 -14.63 37.79 11.00
CA GLN A 757 -14.83 37.95 12.44
C GLN A 757 -14.13 36.83 13.23
N PRO A 758 -12.83 36.98 13.55
CA PRO A 758 -12.03 35.87 14.10
C PRO A 758 -12.55 35.31 15.43
N MET A 759 -13.12 36.16 16.30
CA MET A 759 -13.77 35.69 17.54
C MET A 759 -15.09 34.96 17.30
N LEU A 760 -15.85 35.28 16.26
CA LEU A 760 -17.07 34.53 15.93
C LEU A 760 -16.71 33.13 15.43
N VAL A 761 -15.65 33.02 14.63
CA VAL A 761 -15.08 31.73 14.19
C VAL A 761 -14.54 30.92 15.38
N TYR A 762 -13.85 31.56 16.32
CA TYR A 762 -13.40 30.91 17.56
C TYR A 762 -14.59 30.40 18.40
N SER A 763 -15.57 31.26 18.67
CA SER A 763 -16.77 30.92 19.44
C SER A 763 -17.50 29.73 18.84
N ALA A 764 -17.80 29.77 17.54
CA ALA A 764 -18.49 28.71 16.81
C ALA A 764 -17.81 27.33 16.95
N ARG A 765 -16.48 27.30 17.07
CA ARG A 765 -15.67 26.07 17.15
C ARG A 765 -15.42 25.57 18.57
N HIS A 766 -15.50 26.44 19.59
CA HIS A 766 -14.99 26.13 20.93
C HIS A 766 -15.92 26.48 22.11
N TRP A 767 -17.05 27.17 21.90
CA TRP A 767 -17.96 27.57 22.99
C TRP A 767 -18.35 26.40 23.92
N TYR A 768 -18.65 25.24 23.34
CA TYR A 768 -19.09 24.05 24.07
C TYR A 768 -17.97 23.43 24.92
N LEU A 769 -16.69 23.63 24.56
CA LEU A 769 -15.56 23.20 25.37
C LEU A 769 -15.45 24.05 26.65
N HIS A 770 -15.80 25.34 26.57
CA HIS A 770 -15.83 26.19 27.75
C HIS A 770 -17.01 25.86 28.67
N VAL A 771 -18.18 25.55 28.10
CA VAL A 771 -19.36 25.09 28.86
C VAL A 771 -19.11 23.72 29.53
N ALA A 772 -18.50 22.76 28.82
CA ALA A 772 -18.25 21.40 29.34
C ALA A 772 -17.15 21.30 30.41
N ALA A 773 -16.35 22.35 30.60
CA ALA A 773 -15.39 22.41 31.70
C ALA A 773 -16.08 22.64 33.05
N LEU A 774 -17.17 23.43 33.07
CA LEU A 774 -17.87 23.84 34.27
C LEU A 774 -18.50 22.66 35.01
N ALA A 775 -18.34 22.62 36.34
CA ALA A 775 -19.04 21.64 37.18
C ALA A 775 -20.53 22.00 37.32
N ASN A 776 -20.84 23.29 37.50
CA ASN A 776 -22.20 23.80 37.66
C ASN A 776 -22.48 24.94 36.67
N ILE A 777 -23.29 24.66 35.63
CA ILE A 777 -23.63 25.68 34.62
C ILE A 777 -24.68 26.64 35.19
N HIS A 778 -24.32 27.92 35.37
CA HIS A 778 -25.20 28.96 35.89
C HIS A 778 -26.51 29.08 35.06
N PRO A 779 -27.71 29.21 35.68
CA PRO A 779 -29.00 29.15 34.96
C PRO A 779 -29.17 30.14 33.80
N GLU A 780 -28.56 31.33 33.90
CA GLU A 780 -28.50 32.32 32.81
C GLU A 780 -27.81 31.75 31.56
N LEU A 781 -26.67 31.07 31.75
CA LEU A 781 -25.87 30.47 30.67
C LEU A 781 -26.59 29.25 30.09
N VAL A 782 -27.29 28.46 30.92
CA VAL A 782 -28.17 27.38 30.44
C VAL A 782 -29.24 27.91 29.49
N GLY A 783 -29.93 29.00 29.85
CA GLY A 783 -30.93 29.63 28.98
C GLY A 783 -30.33 30.15 27.68
N LYS A 784 -29.19 30.85 27.76
CA LYS A 784 -28.44 31.33 26.58
C LYS A 784 -28.02 30.20 25.64
N VAL A 785 -27.58 29.05 26.18
CA VAL A 785 -27.23 27.86 25.37
C VAL A 785 -28.46 27.26 24.67
N SER A 786 -29.64 27.22 25.29
CA SER A 786 -30.87 26.83 24.58
C SER A 786 -31.19 27.71 23.38
N HIS A 787 -31.01 29.03 23.48
CA HIS A 787 -31.23 29.94 22.35
C HIS A 787 -30.29 29.69 21.15
N ILE A 788 -29.10 29.09 21.34
CA ILE A 788 -28.22 28.70 20.20
C ILE A 788 -28.90 27.63 19.32
N PHE A 789 -29.73 26.76 19.91
CA PHE A 789 -30.40 25.66 19.19
C PHE A 789 -31.82 26.00 18.74
N CYS A 790 -32.58 26.74 19.56
CA CYS A 790 -33.98 27.08 19.27
C CYS A 790 -34.12 28.20 18.20
N GLU A 791 -33.18 29.15 18.13
CA GLU A 791 -33.25 30.28 17.18
C GLU A 791 -32.68 29.89 15.80
N PRO A 792 -33.51 29.79 14.73
CA PRO A 792 -33.08 29.18 13.47
C PRO A 792 -31.90 29.89 12.79
N ASN A 793 -31.84 31.23 12.85
CA ASN A 793 -30.73 32.01 12.29
C ASN A 793 -29.41 31.75 13.03
N ILE A 794 -29.45 31.66 14.36
CA ILE A 794 -28.27 31.48 15.21
C ILE A 794 -27.68 30.09 14.95
N TYR A 795 -28.55 29.06 14.98
CA TYR A 795 -28.17 27.70 14.68
C TYR A 795 -27.59 27.55 13.25
N TYR A 796 -28.27 28.14 12.25
CA TYR A 796 -27.82 28.11 10.85
C TYR A 796 -26.52 28.87 10.59
N ASN A 797 -26.26 29.95 11.32
CA ASN A 797 -24.99 30.65 11.28
C ASN A 797 -23.89 29.79 11.93
N TRP A 798 -24.11 29.29 13.14
CA TRP A 798 -23.16 28.44 13.86
C TRP A 798 -22.73 27.21 13.05
N MET A 799 -23.68 26.45 12.49
CA MET A 799 -23.42 25.23 11.71
C MET A 799 -22.60 25.48 10.43
N ARG A 800 -22.60 26.70 9.88
CA ARG A 800 -21.79 27.06 8.69
C ARG A 800 -20.41 27.63 9.05
N ILE A 801 -20.30 28.26 10.22
CA ILE A 801 -19.05 28.86 10.73
C ILE A 801 -18.13 27.82 11.40
N SER A 802 -18.69 26.67 11.81
CA SER A 802 -17.98 25.59 12.51
C SER A 802 -17.74 24.34 11.64
N PRO A 803 -16.87 24.40 10.60
CA PRO A 803 -16.53 23.22 9.82
C PRO A 803 -15.64 22.27 10.62
N GLY A 804 -16.04 21.00 10.72
CA GLY A 804 -15.14 19.90 11.06
C GLY A 804 -14.24 19.52 9.87
N ARG A 805 -13.51 18.40 9.98
CA ARG A 805 -12.83 17.77 8.84
C ARG A 805 -13.87 17.22 7.86
N TYR A 806 -14.24 18.00 6.84
CA TYR A 806 -15.06 17.56 5.71
C TYR A 806 -14.20 17.28 4.48
N SER A 807 -14.68 16.41 3.58
CA SER A 807 -14.04 16.20 2.29
C SER A 807 -14.13 17.45 1.41
N ALA A 808 -13.21 17.61 0.46
CA ALA A 808 -13.13 18.79 -0.41
C ALA A 808 -14.31 18.96 -1.40
N GLN A 809 -15.40 18.20 -1.24
CA GLN A 809 -16.61 18.24 -2.05
C GLN A 809 -17.81 18.86 -1.31
N ASP A 810 -17.74 19.04 0.02
CA ASP A 810 -18.89 19.39 0.86
C ASP A 810 -18.68 20.72 1.63
N ASN A 811 -18.86 21.86 0.96
CA ASN A 811 -18.76 23.18 1.59
C ASN A 811 -20.05 23.50 2.39
N PRO A 812 -20.00 23.71 3.72
CA PRO A 812 -21.20 24.01 4.51
C PRO A 812 -21.87 25.34 4.12
N TRP A 813 -21.15 26.30 3.54
CA TRP A 813 -21.75 27.56 3.06
C TRP A 813 -22.70 27.40 1.87
N HIS A 814 -22.71 26.23 1.22
CA HIS A 814 -23.65 25.90 0.14
C HIS A 814 -24.92 25.18 0.64
N LYS A 815 -24.98 24.75 1.90
CA LYS A 815 -26.12 24.03 2.47
C LYS A 815 -27.21 25.00 2.92
N THR A 816 -28.47 24.67 2.63
CA THR A 816 -29.63 25.36 3.25
C THR A 816 -29.84 24.89 4.69
N LEU A 817 -30.74 25.54 5.45
CA LEU A 817 -31.05 25.15 6.83
C LEU A 817 -31.64 23.73 6.89
N GLU A 818 -32.47 23.37 5.91
CA GLU A 818 -33.06 22.04 5.76
C GLU A 818 -32.04 20.95 5.37
N GLN A 819 -30.83 21.36 4.98
CA GLN A 819 -29.69 20.49 4.66
C GLN A 819 -28.63 20.46 5.77
N CYS A 820 -28.83 21.21 6.86
CA CYS A 820 -28.03 21.11 8.08
C CYS A 820 -28.58 19.97 8.97
N HIS A 821 -27.74 19.44 9.87
CA HIS A 821 -28.24 18.54 10.93
C HIS A 821 -29.33 19.27 11.75
N PRO A 822 -30.46 18.64 12.10
CA PRO A 822 -31.50 19.26 12.92
C PRO A 822 -30.98 19.63 14.31
N ALA A 823 -31.42 20.78 14.83
CA ALA A 823 -30.98 21.28 16.14
C ALA A 823 -31.17 20.28 17.28
N ILE A 824 -32.28 19.52 17.27
CA ILE A 824 -32.56 18.49 18.28
C ILE A 824 -31.60 17.29 18.17
N CYS A 825 -31.14 16.94 16.97
CA CYS A 825 -30.13 15.89 16.78
C CYS A 825 -28.75 16.36 17.29
N GLN A 826 -28.35 17.59 16.94
CA GLN A 826 -27.08 18.16 17.37
C GLN A 826 -27.04 18.42 18.89
N ALA A 827 -28.14 18.88 19.49
CA ALA A 827 -28.25 19.04 20.94
C ALA A 827 -28.16 17.69 21.68
N SER A 828 -28.82 16.65 21.14
CA SER A 828 -28.78 15.28 21.68
C SER A 828 -27.38 14.68 21.61
N LYS A 829 -26.71 14.79 20.47
CA LYS A 829 -25.30 14.41 20.25
C LYS A 829 -24.34 15.04 21.27
N MET A 830 -24.55 16.32 21.57
CA MET A 830 -23.68 17.09 22.47
C MET A 830 -24.07 16.97 23.96
N GLY A 831 -25.06 16.14 24.32
CA GLY A 831 -25.47 15.94 25.71
C GLY A 831 -26.23 17.11 26.34
N PHE A 832 -26.65 18.09 25.54
CA PHE A 832 -27.32 19.29 26.05
C PHE A 832 -28.81 19.04 26.32
N TYR A 833 -29.08 18.41 27.47
CA TYR A 833 -30.42 18.06 27.95
C TYR A 833 -31.42 19.23 27.90
N ARG A 834 -31.05 20.42 28.40
CA ARG A 834 -31.96 21.58 28.48
C ARG A 834 -32.39 22.14 27.11
N PRO A 835 -31.49 22.34 26.12
CA PRO A 835 -31.89 22.59 24.73
C PRO A 835 -32.81 21.52 24.14
N VAL A 836 -32.59 20.22 24.42
CA VAL A 836 -33.51 19.16 23.95
C VAL A 836 -34.90 19.30 24.59
N GLN A 837 -35.00 19.62 25.89
CA GLN A 837 -36.30 19.90 26.51
C GLN A 837 -37.03 21.08 25.85
N ALA A 838 -36.32 22.15 25.52
CA ALA A 838 -36.90 23.33 24.87
C ALA A 838 -37.42 22.99 23.45
N LEU A 839 -36.59 22.35 22.63
CA LEU A 839 -36.95 21.96 21.26
C LEU A 839 -38.15 20.99 21.21
N LEU A 840 -38.25 20.06 22.17
CA LEU A 840 -39.41 19.16 22.31
C LEU A 840 -40.67 19.93 22.73
N ALA A 841 -40.56 20.93 23.61
CA ALA A 841 -41.68 21.79 24.01
C ALA A 841 -42.14 22.73 22.87
N GLU A 842 -41.25 23.09 21.95
CA GLU A 842 -41.54 23.83 20.71
C GLU A 842 -42.14 22.94 19.60
N GLY A 843 -42.21 21.62 19.80
CA GLY A 843 -42.83 20.67 18.87
C GLY A 843 -41.87 20.02 17.87
N SER A 844 -40.56 20.01 18.15
CA SER A 844 -39.59 19.24 17.35
C SER A 844 -39.82 17.74 17.49
N ASP A 845 -39.87 17.03 16.37
CA ASP A 845 -39.98 15.56 16.35
C ASP A 845 -38.61 14.90 16.62
N PRO A 846 -38.43 14.11 17.71
CA PRO A 846 -37.17 13.42 17.99
C PRO A 846 -36.88 12.25 17.03
N LEU A 847 -37.87 11.78 16.28
CA LEU A 847 -37.76 10.70 15.30
C LEU A 847 -37.50 11.19 13.87
N ALA A 848 -37.62 12.49 13.61
CA ALA A 848 -37.36 13.09 12.31
C ALA A 848 -35.92 12.83 11.85
N SER A 849 -35.76 12.02 10.81
CA SER A 849 -34.45 11.73 10.24
C SER A 849 -33.99 12.85 9.30
N PHE A 850 -32.67 13.08 9.30
CA PHE A 850 -31.96 13.99 8.39
C PHE A 850 -31.11 13.27 7.34
N ASP A 851 -31.02 11.94 7.40
CA ASP A 851 -30.28 11.14 6.42
C ASP A 851 -31.19 10.48 5.39
N ALA A 852 -30.63 10.19 4.20
CA ALA A 852 -31.37 9.53 3.13
C ALA A 852 -31.77 8.07 3.46
N SER A 853 -31.23 7.51 4.54
CA SER A 853 -31.58 6.19 5.06
C SER A 853 -32.89 6.19 5.85
N GLY A 854 -33.27 7.33 6.45
CA GLY A 854 -34.33 7.38 7.45
C GLY A 854 -33.92 6.80 8.81
N GLU A 855 -32.61 6.62 9.05
CA GLU A 855 -32.07 5.90 10.20
C GLU A 855 -31.53 6.84 11.30
N GLN A 856 -30.89 7.95 10.93
CA GLN A 856 -30.29 8.90 11.90
C GLN A 856 -31.27 9.99 12.37
N ASN A 857 -31.62 9.95 13.65
CA ASN A 857 -32.46 10.96 14.32
C ASN A 857 -31.91 11.31 15.72
N ALA A 858 -32.67 12.12 16.47
CA ALA A 858 -32.19 12.65 17.76
C ALA A 858 -32.06 11.56 18.83
N LEU A 859 -32.93 10.54 18.80
CA LEU A 859 -32.85 9.38 19.67
C LEU A 859 -31.60 8.54 19.35
N THR A 860 -31.28 8.31 18.07
CA THR A 860 -30.06 7.58 17.70
C THR A 860 -28.79 8.32 18.09
N GLU A 861 -28.73 9.64 17.92
CA GLU A 861 -27.57 10.43 18.33
C GLU A 861 -27.46 10.54 19.87
N ALA A 862 -28.56 10.60 20.62
CA ALA A 862 -28.51 10.54 22.09
C ALA A 862 -27.82 9.25 22.58
N VAL A 863 -28.23 8.10 22.05
CA VAL A 863 -27.68 6.79 22.46
C VAL A 863 -26.22 6.61 22.02
N LYS A 864 -25.89 6.99 20.78
CA LYS A 864 -24.56 6.82 20.17
C LYS A 864 -23.45 7.60 20.87
N TYR A 865 -23.79 8.66 21.60
CA TYR A 865 -22.85 9.44 22.43
C TYR A 865 -23.12 9.31 23.94
N GLY A 866 -23.96 8.34 24.35
CA GLY A 866 -24.10 7.91 25.75
C GLY A 866 -25.09 8.70 26.61
N HIS A 867 -25.87 9.60 26.03
CA HIS A 867 -26.73 10.56 26.75
C HIS A 867 -28.07 9.93 27.18
N VAL A 868 -27.99 8.94 28.07
CA VAL A 868 -29.12 8.12 28.52
C VAL A 868 -30.25 8.94 29.16
N ASP A 869 -29.97 10.06 29.82
CA ASP A 869 -31.03 10.89 30.40
C ASP A 869 -31.80 11.68 29.34
N ILE A 870 -31.17 12.01 28.20
CA ILE A 870 -31.87 12.54 27.02
C ILE A 870 -32.77 11.46 26.41
N LEU A 871 -32.29 10.22 26.30
CA LEU A 871 -33.11 9.08 25.86
C LEU A 871 -34.34 8.90 26.77
N LYS A 872 -34.15 8.79 28.09
CA LYS A 872 -35.24 8.64 29.06
C LYS A 872 -36.26 9.76 28.95
N TYR A 873 -35.81 11.01 28.77
CA TYR A 873 -36.72 12.15 28.62
C TYR A 873 -37.52 12.10 27.31
N MET A 874 -36.90 11.75 26.18
CA MET A 874 -37.62 11.57 24.90
C MET A 874 -38.69 10.47 24.99
N LEU A 875 -38.40 9.35 25.66
CA LEU A 875 -39.36 8.25 25.81
C LEU A 875 -40.57 8.62 26.69
N GLY A 876 -40.44 9.66 27.53
CA GLY A 876 -41.56 10.25 28.27
C GLY A 876 -42.64 10.92 27.41
N TYR A 877 -42.42 11.08 26.09
CA TYR A 877 -43.38 11.65 25.13
C TYR A 877 -44.23 10.58 24.41
N GLU A 878 -44.33 9.36 24.97
CA GLU A 878 -45.09 8.22 24.41
C GLU A 878 -44.67 7.84 22.96
N ILE A 879 -43.41 8.05 22.60
CA ILE A 879 -42.89 7.79 21.25
C ILE A 879 -42.63 6.29 21.00
N THR A 880 -43.18 5.75 19.90
CA THR A 880 -42.85 4.40 19.42
C THR A 880 -41.54 4.45 18.64
N ILE A 881 -40.45 3.84 19.16
CA ILE A 881 -39.17 3.79 18.44
C ILE A 881 -39.30 2.97 17.15
N PRO A 882 -38.91 3.49 15.97
CA PRO A 882 -38.82 2.70 14.74
C PRO A 882 -37.75 1.61 14.85
N LYS A 883 -38.05 0.38 14.43
CA LYS A 883 -37.06 -0.72 14.43
C LYS A 883 -35.79 -0.39 13.64
N ALA A 884 -35.89 0.42 12.58
CA ALA A 884 -34.75 0.92 11.82
C ALA A 884 -33.78 1.77 12.69
N SER A 885 -34.30 2.60 13.59
CA SER A 885 -33.47 3.39 14.52
C SER A 885 -32.77 2.49 15.55
N VAL A 886 -33.44 1.46 16.07
CA VAL A 886 -32.82 0.47 16.98
C VAL A 886 -31.72 -0.32 16.27
N GLN A 887 -31.99 -0.75 15.03
CA GLN A 887 -31.02 -1.40 14.14
C GLN A 887 -29.80 -0.50 13.85
N HIS A 888 -30.02 0.80 13.59
CA HIS A 888 -28.94 1.77 13.36
C HIS A 888 -28.10 1.99 14.62
N ILE A 889 -28.74 2.13 15.78
CA ILE A 889 -28.06 2.28 17.08
C ILE A 889 -27.10 1.11 17.31
N PHE A 890 -27.58 -0.14 17.28
CA PHE A 890 -26.71 -1.28 17.53
C PHE A 890 -25.69 -1.54 16.42
N GLY A 891 -25.95 -1.10 15.19
CA GLY A 891 -24.97 -1.11 14.10
C GLY A 891 -23.89 -0.01 14.18
N SER A 892 -24.04 1.00 15.04
CA SER A 892 -23.16 2.18 15.10
C SER A 892 -22.64 2.57 16.50
N ILE A 893 -23.09 1.92 17.57
CA ILE A 893 -22.51 2.07 18.92
C ILE A 893 -21.02 1.75 18.92
N ASP A 894 -20.24 2.60 19.60
CA ASP A 894 -18.84 2.34 19.94
C ASP A 894 -18.72 2.32 21.47
N LEU A 895 -18.33 1.17 22.03
CA LEU A 895 -18.19 0.99 23.48
C LEU A 895 -17.06 1.85 24.07
N ARG A 896 -16.13 2.36 23.25
CA ARG A 896 -15.09 3.32 23.67
C ARG A 896 -15.67 4.71 23.94
N VAL A 897 -16.81 5.04 23.33
CA VAL A 897 -17.50 6.33 23.50
C VAL A 897 -18.47 6.27 24.67
N ILE A 898 -19.31 5.23 24.74
CA ILE A 898 -20.42 5.20 25.70
C ILE A 898 -20.14 4.41 26.98
N GLY A 899 -19.21 3.46 26.96
CA GLY A 899 -18.95 2.56 28.09
C GLY A 899 -20.00 1.46 28.29
N ILE A 900 -19.64 0.44 29.08
CA ILE A 900 -20.41 -0.79 29.26
C ILE A 900 -21.71 -0.55 30.06
N GLU A 901 -21.63 0.18 31.17
CA GLU A 901 -22.77 0.47 32.07
C GLU A 901 -23.89 1.26 31.34
N THR A 902 -23.50 2.22 30.51
CA THR A 902 -24.40 2.97 29.64
C THR A 902 -25.10 2.05 28.63
N LEU A 903 -24.35 1.11 28.01
CA LEU A 903 -24.93 0.14 27.08
C LEU A 903 -25.91 -0.83 27.78
N GLN A 904 -25.60 -1.26 29.01
CA GLN A 904 -26.52 -2.10 29.80
C GLN A 904 -27.84 -1.36 30.02
N THR A 905 -27.76 -0.09 30.45
CA THR A 905 -28.93 0.78 30.67
C THR A 905 -29.74 0.99 29.39
N VAL A 906 -29.08 1.12 28.22
CA VAL A 906 -29.74 1.22 26.90
C VAL A 906 -30.47 -0.07 26.54
N PHE A 907 -29.87 -1.24 26.77
CA PHE A 907 -30.55 -2.52 26.55
C PHE A 907 -31.77 -2.68 27.48
N ASP A 908 -31.67 -2.33 28.77
CA ASP A 908 -32.79 -2.42 29.73
C ASP A 908 -33.98 -1.58 29.25
N ILE A 909 -33.74 -0.30 28.95
CA ILE A 909 -34.75 0.61 28.41
C ILE A 909 -35.40 0.03 27.14
N PHE A 910 -34.60 -0.48 26.19
CA PHE A 910 -35.11 -1.02 24.93
C PHE A 910 -35.82 -2.39 25.06
N TRP A 911 -35.58 -3.15 26.14
CA TRP A 911 -36.31 -4.38 26.43
C TRP A 911 -37.64 -4.12 27.14
N GLU A 912 -37.67 -3.18 28.08
CA GLU A 912 -38.88 -2.80 28.82
C GLU A 912 -39.95 -2.19 27.91
N ILE A 913 -39.56 -1.34 26.97
CA ILE A 913 -40.47 -0.81 25.93
C ILE A 913 -40.70 -1.79 24.76
N GLY A 914 -40.11 -2.98 24.80
CA GLY A 914 -40.26 -4.03 23.78
C GLY A 914 -39.58 -3.78 22.43
N ALA A 915 -38.79 -2.72 22.28
CA ALA A 915 -38.13 -2.34 21.03
C ALA A 915 -37.13 -3.40 20.50
N LEU A 916 -36.60 -4.27 21.38
CA LEU A 916 -35.72 -5.39 21.01
C LEU A 916 -36.46 -6.66 20.50
N ARG A 917 -37.78 -6.73 20.66
CA ARG A 917 -38.55 -8.00 20.51
C ARG A 917 -38.94 -8.27 19.05
N SER A 918 -38.97 -9.54 18.67
CA SER A 918 -39.53 -10.00 17.39
C SER A 918 -41.02 -9.63 17.29
N ALA A 919 -41.50 -9.35 16.07
CA ALA A 919 -42.90 -8.97 15.82
C ALA A 919 -43.70 -10.07 15.10
N SER A 920 -43.12 -11.26 14.91
CA SER A 920 -43.66 -12.31 14.03
C SER A 920 -43.83 -13.68 14.69
N GLU A 921 -43.60 -13.79 16.00
CA GLU A 921 -43.62 -15.06 16.74
C GLU A 921 -44.56 -14.96 17.95
N GLU A 922 -45.21 -16.07 18.31
CA GLU A 922 -46.27 -16.10 19.34
C GLU A 922 -45.74 -16.01 20.79
N SER A 923 -44.42 -15.87 20.97
CA SER A 923 -43.73 -15.70 22.24
C SER A 923 -43.10 -14.31 22.33
N GLU A 924 -43.46 -13.54 23.36
CA GLU A 924 -43.04 -12.13 23.52
C GLU A 924 -41.53 -11.96 23.80
N ASP A 925 -40.78 -13.03 24.07
CA ASP A 925 -39.41 -13.00 24.59
C ASP A 925 -38.32 -13.42 23.57
N VAL A 926 -38.57 -13.24 22.27
CA VAL A 926 -37.57 -13.51 21.19
C VAL A 926 -36.91 -12.19 20.77
N VAL A 927 -35.57 -12.14 20.70
CA VAL A 927 -34.84 -10.95 20.20
C VAL A 927 -34.96 -10.86 18.67
N ASP A 928 -35.22 -9.66 18.15
CA ASP A 928 -35.36 -9.42 16.71
C ASP A 928 -34.05 -9.70 15.95
N LYS A 929 -34.10 -10.68 15.04
CA LYS A 929 -32.95 -11.15 14.24
C LYS A 929 -32.23 -10.04 13.46
N ASP A 930 -32.92 -8.99 13.04
CA ASP A 930 -32.31 -7.94 12.22
C ASP A 930 -31.52 -6.96 13.13
N ILE A 931 -31.92 -6.82 14.40
CA ILE A 931 -31.11 -6.17 15.44
C ILE A 931 -29.87 -7.01 15.74
N VAL A 932 -30.02 -8.32 15.93
CA VAL A 932 -28.88 -9.26 16.13
C VAL A 932 -27.90 -9.18 14.97
N ASN A 933 -28.40 -9.12 13.73
CA ASN A 933 -27.58 -9.00 12.53
C ASN A 933 -26.79 -7.68 12.52
N ARG A 934 -27.39 -6.55 12.93
CA ARG A 934 -26.70 -5.26 13.06
C ARG A 934 -25.66 -5.25 14.18
N ILE A 935 -25.94 -5.89 15.32
CA ILE A 935 -24.96 -6.09 16.41
C ILE A 935 -23.72 -6.82 15.87
N VAL A 936 -23.92 -7.98 15.23
CA VAL A 936 -22.82 -8.82 14.72
C VAL A 936 -22.04 -8.13 13.59
N GLN A 937 -22.68 -7.25 12.81
CA GLN A 937 -22.06 -6.45 11.76
C GLN A 937 -21.50 -5.09 12.24
N ASN A 938 -21.66 -4.72 13.51
CA ASN A 938 -21.12 -3.46 14.05
C ASN A 938 -19.57 -3.47 13.94
N PRO A 939 -18.97 -2.49 13.25
CA PRO A 939 -17.55 -2.51 12.95
C PRO A 939 -16.66 -2.18 14.17
N SER A 940 -17.17 -1.39 15.12
CA SER A 940 -16.42 -0.85 16.26
C SER A 940 -16.43 -1.78 17.48
N SER A 941 -17.57 -2.42 17.77
CA SER A 941 -17.78 -3.14 19.03
C SER A 941 -18.72 -4.36 18.90
N GLY A 942 -18.95 -4.88 17.70
CA GLY A 942 -19.89 -5.98 17.47
C GLY A 942 -19.66 -7.24 18.31
N PRO A 943 -18.43 -7.76 18.47
CA PRO A 943 -18.15 -8.89 19.36
C PRO A 943 -18.51 -8.61 20.82
N GLU A 944 -18.17 -7.44 21.33
CA GLU A 944 -18.37 -7.03 22.72
C GLU A 944 -19.86 -6.76 23.02
N ILE A 945 -20.59 -6.14 22.08
CA ILE A 945 -22.05 -5.93 22.19
C ILE A 945 -22.78 -7.27 22.12
N LEU A 946 -22.37 -8.20 21.24
CA LEU A 946 -22.95 -9.55 21.17
C LEU A 946 -22.67 -10.36 22.43
N GLU A 947 -21.41 -10.34 22.91
CA GLU A 947 -21.04 -10.98 24.16
C GLU A 947 -21.90 -10.43 25.31
N MET A 948 -22.03 -9.11 25.40
CA MET A 948 -22.87 -8.54 26.46
C MET A 948 -24.32 -8.98 26.30
N LEU A 949 -24.92 -8.92 25.10
CA LEU A 949 -26.29 -9.41 24.84
C LEU A 949 -26.48 -10.87 25.27
N LEU A 950 -25.52 -11.76 24.98
CA LEU A 950 -25.58 -13.19 25.33
C LEU A 950 -25.60 -13.45 26.84
N PHE A 951 -24.93 -12.62 27.64
CA PHE A 951 -24.84 -12.76 29.09
C PHE A 951 -25.56 -11.65 29.86
N TRP A 952 -26.47 -10.95 29.17
CA TRP A 952 -26.98 -9.67 29.63
C TRP A 952 -27.86 -9.78 30.89
N LEU A 953 -28.74 -10.79 30.96
CA LEU A 953 -29.76 -10.91 31.99
C LEU A 953 -30.12 -12.36 32.32
N GLU A 954 -30.49 -12.61 33.57
CA GLU A 954 -31.15 -13.84 34.04
C GLU A 954 -32.65 -13.94 33.61
N LYS A 955 -33.06 -13.22 32.56
CA LYS A 955 -34.44 -13.18 32.04
C LYS A 955 -34.62 -14.22 30.91
N PRO A 956 -35.79 -14.86 30.76
CA PRO A 956 -35.99 -16.01 29.88
C PRO A 956 -36.24 -15.61 28.41
N PHE A 957 -35.32 -14.88 27.79
CA PHE A 957 -35.37 -14.59 26.36
C PHE A 957 -34.67 -15.66 25.52
N THR A 958 -35.04 -15.78 24.26
CA THR A 958 -34.39 -16.70 23.30
C THR A 958 -33.68 -15.95 22.18
N LEU A 959 -32.49 -16.44 21.83
CA LEU A 959 -31.66 -15.92 20.75
C LEU A 959 -31.45 -17.03 19.70
N ALA A 960 -31.85 -16.77 18.46
CA ALA A 960 -31.68 -17.72 17.36
C ALA A 960 -30.20 -17.81 16.93
N MET A 961 -29.46 -18.78 17.48
CA MET A 961 -28.03 -18.99 17.19
C MET A 961 -27.74 -19.17 15.69
N ASP A 962 -28.66 -19.77 14.92
CA ASP A 962 -28.56 -19.88 13.46
C ASP A 962 -28.56 -18.49 12.75
N ASP A 963 -29.29 -17.50 13.27
CA ASP A 963 -29.26 -16.13 12.74
C ASP A 963 -28.01 -15.36 13.19
N VAL A 964 -27.50 -15.60 14.41
CA VAL A 964 -26.17 -15.11 14.84
C VAL A 964 -25.08 -15.63 13.88
N LEU A 965 -25.07 -16.93 13.60
CA LEU A 965 -24.10 -17.56 12.70
C LEU A 965 -24.21 -17.08 11.26
N LYS A 966 -25.43 -16.81 10.75
CA LYS A 966 -25.61 -16.13 9.45
C LYS A 966 -25.01 -14.73 9.45
N ALA A 967 -25.26 -13.95 10.50
CA ALA A 967 -24.77 -12.57 10.59
C ALA A 967 -23.23 -12.48 10.62
N VAL A 968 -22.54 -13.46 11.22
CA VAL A 968 -21.06 -13.53 11.27
C VAL A 968 -20.44 -13.47 9.87
N ILE A 969 -21.10 -13.99 8.84
CA ILE A 969 -20.62 -13.93 7.44
C ILE A 969 -20.40 -12.47 6.99
N GLY A 970 -21.26 -11.55 7.44
CA GLY A 970 -21.17 -10.11 7.15
C GLY A 970 -20.23 -9.32 8.07
N SER A 971 -19.79 -9.89 9.19
CA SER A 971 -19.00 -9.18 10.20
C SER A 971 -17.58 -8.81 9.74
N SER A 972 -17.06 -7.73 10.33
CA SER A 972 -15.66 -7.27 10.24
C SER A 972 -14.70 -8.06 11.14
N ARG A 973 -15.18 -8.59 12.28
CA ARG A 973 -14.40 -9.35 13.28
C ARG A 973 -14.88 -10.82 13.43
N PRO A 974 -15.14 -11.57 12.35
CA PRO A 974 -15.87 -12.83 12.43
C PRO A 974 -15.08 -13.94 13.13
N GLU A 975 -13.75 -13.95 13.01
CA GLU A 975 -12.87 -14.87 13.76
C GLU A 975 -12.99 -14.72 15.28
N GLU A 976 -13.31 -13.52 15.76
CA GLU A 976 -13.37 -13.21 17.18
C GLU A 976 -14.73 -13.61 17.77
N ILE A 977 -15.81 -13.28 17.05
CA ILE A 977 -17.17 -13.73 17.38
C ILE A 977 -17.22 -15.27 17.41
N MET A 978 -16.67 -15.94 16.40
CA MET A 978 -16.66 -17.41 16.37
C MET A 978 -15.83 -18.02 17.51
N ARG A 979 -14.74 -17.37 17.95
CA ARG A 979 -13.97 -17.82 19.13
C ARG A 979 -14.80 -17.69 20.40
N MET A 980 -15.45 -16.54 20.62
CA MET A 980 -16.31 -16.28 21.79
C MET A 980 -17.50 -17.24 21.85
N LEU A 981 -18.20 -17.47 20.73
CA LEU A 981 -19.30 -18.44 20.64
C LEU A 981 -18.84 -19.87 20.96
N PHE A 982 -17.67 -20.30 20.48
CA PHE A 982 -17.07 -21.61 20.83
C PHE A 982 -16.41 -21.66 22.23
N GLU A 983 -16.38 -20.57 22.97
CA GLU A 983 -15.89 -20.52 24.35
C GLU A 983 -17.05 -20.53 25.35
N LYS A 984 -18.15 -19.82 25.04
CA LYS A 984 -19.26 -19.60 25.98
C LYS A 984 -20.59 -20.24 25.58
N CYS A 985 -20.84 -20.46 24.28
CA CYS A 985 -22.11 -20.99 23.75
C CYS A 985 -21.88 -22.28 22.95
N ASN A 986 -20.84 -23.05 23.27
CA ASN A 986 -20.31 -24.12 22.42
C ASN A 986 -21.38 -25.10 21.92
N ASP A 987 -22.28 -25.53 22.81
CA ASP A 987 -23.21 -26.62 22.55
C ASP A 987 -24.37 -26.21 21.63
N ASP A 988 -24.68 -24.91 21.56
CA ASP A 988 -25.67 -24.31 20.67
C ASP A 988 -25.13 -24.04 19.26
N VAL A 989 -23.80 -23.98 19.08
CA VAL A 989 -23.15 -23.72 17.79
C VAL A 989 -23.23 -24.95 16.87
N GLN A 990 -24.33 -25.04 16.12
CA GLN A 990 -24.55 -26.07 15.10
C GLN A 990 -24.25 -25.53 13.69
N ILE A 991 -23.29 -26.15 13.01
CA ILE A 991 -22.85 -25.74 11.68
C ILE A 991 -23.60 -26.55 10.62
N THR A 992 -24.56 -25.93 9.96
CA THR A 992 -25.32 -26.51 8.84
C THR A 992 -24.49 -26.52 7.54
N PRO A 993 -24.85 -27.34 6.52
CA PRO A 993 -24.17 -27.33 5.22
C PRO A 993 -24.15 -25.95 4.55
N SER A 994 -25.23 -25.18 4.66
CA SER A 994 -25.36 -23.82 4.10
C SER A 994 -24.49 -22.80 4.84
N LEU A 995 -24.38 -22.88 6.17
CA LEU A 995 -23.41 -22.10 6.95
C LEU A 995 -21.98 -22.47 6.55
N MET A 996 -21.66 -23.76 6.42
CA MET A 996 -20.34 -24.24 6.02
C MET A 996 -19.92 -23.75 4.62
N MET A 997 -20.82 -23.80 3.63
CA MET A 997 -20.60 -23.20 2.32
C MET A 997 -20.34 -21.69 2.40
N SER A 998 -21.02 -20.98 3.30
CA SER A 998 -20.89 -19.53 3.44
C SER A 998 -19.60 -19.12 4.16
N PHE A 999 -19.25 -19.79 5.26
CA PHE A 999 -18.00 -19.59 5.98
C PHE A 999 -16.77 -19.98 5.18
N SER A 1000 -16.88 -20.84 4.15
CA SER A 1000 -15.75 -21.19 3.27
C SER A 1000 -15.08 -20.02 2.55
N LYS A 1001 -15.69 -18.82 2.56
CA LYS A 1001 -15.13 -17.57 2.02
C LYS A 1001 -14.31 -16.77 3.05
N LYS A 1002 -14.30 -17.18 4.32
CA LYS A 1002 -13.62 -16.52 5.46
C LYS A 1002 -12.58 -17.48 6.06
N LEU A 1003 -11.32 -17.34 5.64
CA LEU A 1003 -10.25 -18.31 5.94
C LEU A 1003 -10.02 -18.53 7.45
N GLY A 1004 -10.03 -17.47 8.27
CA GLY A 1004 -9.80 -17.58 9.71
C GLY A 1004 -10.97 -18.26 10.43
N VAL A 1005 -12.21 -17.98 10.04
CA VAL A 1005 -13.39 -18.72 10.54
C VAL A 1005 -13.26 -20.22 10.24
N MET A 1006 -12.85 -20.60 9.03
CA MET A 1006 -12.64 -22.02 8.67
C MET A 1006 -11.56 -22.70 9.52
N ASP A 1007 -10.46 -22.02 9.81
CA ASP A 1007 -9.41 -22.49 10.72
C ASP A 1007 -9.96 -22.75 12.14
N ILE A 1008 -10.77 -21.82 12.67
CA ILE A 1008 -11.40 -21.97 13.99
C ILE A 1008 -12.41 -23.13 13.99
N LEU A 1009 -13.27 -23.23 12.98
CA LEU A 1009 -14.24 -24.31 12.81
C LEU A 1009 -13.56 -25.68 12.84
N LEU A 1010 -12.45 -25.83 12.10
CA LEU A 1010 -11.69 -27.08 12.03
C LEU A 1010 -10.96 -27.40 13.34
N LYS A 1011 -10.41 -26.39 14.02
CA LYS A 1011 -9.74 -26.56 15.33
C LYS A 1011 -10.71 -26.89 16.47
N LYS A 1012 -11.96 -26.41 16.43
CA LYS A 1012 -12.97 -26.61 17.49
C LYS A 1012 -13.87 -27.83 17.27
N ARG A 1013 -14.42 -28.02 16.06
CA ARG A 1013 -15.39 -29.09 15.73
C ARG A 1013 -15.03 -29.88 14.47
N GLY A 1014 -13.75 -29.93 14.06
CA GLY A 1014 -13.32 -30.46 12.76
C GLY A 1014 -13.81 -31.87 12.38
N ALA A 1015 -14.04 -32.76 13.35
CA ALA A 1015 -14.61 -34.09 13.13
C ALA A 1015 -16.13 -34.10 12.80
N GLU A 1016 -16.86 -33.08 13.25
CA GLU A 1016 -18.33 -33.00 13.23
C GLU A 1016 -18.87 -32.15 12.06
N LEU A 1017 -18.01 -31.38 11.38
CA LEU A 1017 -18.41 -30.50 10.28
C LEU A 1017 -19.05 -31.28 9.10
N PRO A 1018 -20.12 -30.76 8.47
CA PRO A 1018 -20.87 -31.45 7.42
C PRO A 1018 -20.15 -31.40 6.06
N LEU A 1019 -19.11 -32.23 5.91
CA LEU A 1019 -18.25 -32.28 4.72
C LEU A 1019 -18.76 -33.26 3.65
N GLY A 1020 -20.02 -33.09 3.22
CA GLY A 1020 -20.60 -33.85 2.11
C GLY A 1020 -20.14 -33.36 0.73
N ASP A 1021 -20.30 -34.20 -0.31
CA ASP A 1021 -19.88 -33.92 -1.70
C ASP A 1021 -20.36 -32.57 -2.23
N GLU A 1022 -21.58 -32.16 -1.88
CA GLU A 1022 -22.16 -30.87 -2.28
C GLU A 1022 -21.37 -29.69 -1.69
N VAL A 1023 -21.01 -29.78 -0.40
CA VAL A 1023 -20.22 -28.77 0.32
C VAL A 1023 -18.80 -28.73 -0.26
N ILE A 1024 -18.15 -29.88 -0.45
CA ILE A 1024 -16.82 -29.94 -1.09
C ILE A 1024 -16.86 -29.33 -2.50
N SER A 1025 -17.86 -29.68 -3.31
CA SER A 1025 -18.06 -29.14 -4.67
C SER A 1025 -18.45 -27.65 -4.69
N TYR A 1026 -18.95 -27.08 -3.58
CA TYR A 1026 -19.11 -25.64 -3.42
C TYR A 1026 -17.79 -24.96 -3.05
N ILE A 1027 -17.07 -25.48 -2.04
CA ILE A 1027 -15.81 -24.94 -1.54
C ILE A 1027 -14.77 -24.90 -2.66
N VAL A 1028 -14.59 -26.01 -3.37
CA VAL A 1028 -13.66 -26.12 -4.49
C VAL A 1028 -13.96 -25.12 -5.61
N ALA A 1029 -15.22 -24.72 -5.80
CA ALA A 1029 -15.63 -23.75 -6.82
C ALA A 1029 -15.56 -22.28 -6.37
N ASN A 1030 -15.73 -21.98 -5.08
CA ASN A 1030 -15.98 -20.63 -4.58
C ASN A 1030 -14.96 -20.12 -3.55
N ALA A 1031 -14.19 -21.00 -2.92
CA ALA A 1031 -13.24 -20.65 -1.85
C ALA A 1031 -11.82 -20.45 -2.39
N ASP A 1032 -10.93 -19.98 -1.51
CA ASP A 1032 -9.49 -20.00 -1.79
C ASP A 1032 -8.87 -21.38 -1.50
N TRP A 1033 -7.79 -21.71 -2.20
CA TRP A 1033 -7.13 -23.01 -2.07
C TRP A 1033 -6.61 -23.29 -0.65
N LYS A 1034 -6.26 -22.24 0.12
CA LYS A 1034 -5.85 -22.37 1.53
C LYS A 1034 -6.96 -22.99 2.40
N VAL A 1035 -8.24 -22.78 2.05
CA VAL A 1035 -9.38 -23.39 2.76
C VAL A 1035 -9.42 -24.89 2.51
N MET A 1036 -9.11 -25.33 1.27
CA MET A 1036 -8.99 -26.74 0.92
C MET A 1036 -7.75 -27.39 1.58
N ASP A 1037 -6.64 -26.66 1.75
CA ASP A 1037 -5.46 -27.15 2.48
C ASP A 1037 -5.75 -27.35 3.97
N LEU A 1038 -6.38 -26.39 4.65
CA LEU A 1038 -6.82 -26.57 6.04
C LEU A 1038 -7.76 -27.78 6.20
N LEU A 1039 -8.69 -27.96 5.27
CA LEU A 1039 -9.60 -29.11 5.25
C LEU A 1039 -8.86 -30.44 5.09
N LEU A 1040 -7.87 -30.52 4.19
CA LEU A 1040 -7.06 -31.72 3.98
C LEU A 1040 -6.06 -31.97 5.14
N GLN A 1041 -5.57 -30.93 5.79
CA GLN A 1041 -4.74 -31.06 7.00
C GLN A 1041 -5.55 -31.60 8.19
N ALA A 1042 -6.80 -31.17 8.35
CA ALA A 1042 -7.67 -31.58 9.47
C ALA A 1042 -8.45 -32.90 9.22
N ARG A 1043 -8.80 -33.21 7.97
CA ARG A 1043 -9.69 -34.33 7.58
C ARG A 1043 -9.22 -35.09 6.33
N GLY A 1044 -7.92 -35.11 6.05
CA GLY A 1044 -7.35 -35.66 4.80
C GLY A 1044 -7.58 -37.15 4.51
N SER A 1045 -7.99 -37.95 5.52
CA SER A 1045 -8.46 -39.32 5.33
C SER A 1045 -9.89 -39.41 4.79
N ASP A 1046 -10.69 -38.37 5.02
CA ASP A 1046 -12.15 -38.38 4.88
C ASP A 1046 -12.62 -37.57 3.65
N ILE A 1047 -11.75 -36.72 3.10
CA ILE A 1047 -12.00 -35.90 1.91
C ILE A 1047 -11.15 -36.47 0.74
N PRO A 1048 -11.63 -37.51 0.03
CA PRO A 1048 -10.93 -38.02 -1.14
C PRO A 1048 -10.98 -37.01 -2.29
N ILE A 1049 -9.82 -36.62 -2.81
CA ILE A 1049 -9.72 -35.89 -4.09
C ILE A 1049 -10.02 -36.89 -5.22
N THR A 1050 -11.31 -37.03 -5.54
CA THR A 1050 -11.81 -37.88 -6.62
C THR A 1050 -11.80 -37.15 -7.96
N GLU A 1051 -11.91 -37.92 -9.04
CA GLU A 1051 -12.14 -37.39 -10.40
C GLU A 1051 -13.36 -36.46 -10.45
N GLY A 1052 -14.44 -36.76 -9.71
CA GLY A 1052 -15.64 -35.92 -9.65
C GLY A 1052 -15.40 -34.55 -9.00
N VAL A 1053 -14.49 -34.46 -8.03
CA VAL A 1053 -14.06 -33.19 -7.42
C VAL A 1053 -13.20 -32.39 -8.40
N LEU A 1054 -12.25 -33.06 -9.10
CA LEU A 1054 -11.42 -32.44 -10.13
C LEU A 1054 -12.26 -31.89 -11.31
N ILE A 1055 -13.19 -32.69 -11.84
CA ILE A 1055 -14.13 -32.27 -12.89
C ILE A 1055 -15.00 -31.10 -12.40
N SER A 1056 -15.51 -31.15 -11.15
CA SER A 1056 -16.27 -30.05 -10.56
C SER A 1056 -15.47 -28.74 -10.53
N ALA A 1057 -14.19 -28.79 -10.13
CA ALA A 1057 -13.31 -27.63 -10.07
C ALA A 1057 -13.10 -26.99 -11.45
N VAL A 1058 -12.77 -27.83 -12.42
CA VAL A 1058 -12.47 -27.44 -13.79
C VAL A 1058 -13.71 -26.90 -14.50
N ALA A 1059 -14.86 -27.57 -14.38
CA ALA A 1059 -16.11 -27.18 -15.04
C ALA A 1059 -16.71 -25.90 -14.44
N LYS A 1060 -16.63 -25.71 -13.10
CA LYS A 1060 -17.17 -24.51 -12.43
C LYS A 1060 -16.25 -23.28 -12.53
N GLY A 1061 -15.06 -23.40 -13.09
CA GLY A 1061 -14.14 -22.28 -13.30
C GLY A 1061 -13.35 -21.86 -12.06
N SER A 1062 -12.98 -22.81 -11.20
CA SER A 1062 -12.16 -22.55 -10.01
C SER A 1062 -10.85 -21.84 -10.36
N ARG A 1063 -10.40 -20.94 -9.49
CA ARG A 1063 -9.12 -20.21 -9.63
C ARG A 1063 -7.95 -21.16 -9.90
N ALA A 1064 -7.01 -20.78 -10.76
CA ALA A 1064 -5.86 -21.60 -11.13
C ALA A 1064 -5.03 -22.12 -9.93
N GLY A 1065 -4.98 -21.37 -8.82
CA GLY A 1065 -4.36 -21.83 -7.57
C GLY A 1065 -5.07 -23.02 -6.92
N MET A 1066 -6.41 -23.04 -6.89
CA MET A 1066 -7.20 -24.18 -6.41
C MET A 1066 -7.00 -25.40 -7.31
N ILE A 1067 -6.98 -25.19 -8.63
CA ILE A 1067 -6.70 -26.25 -9.61
C ILE A 1067 -5.34 -26.90 -9.33
N ARG A 1068 -4.26 -26.11 -9.28
CA ARG A 1068 -2.90 -26.61 -9.00
C ARG A 1068 -2.82 -27.33 -7.65
N PHE A 1069 -3.36 -26.72 -6.60
CA PHE A 1069 -3.35 -27.28 -5.25
C PHE A 1069 -4.04 -28.66 -5.18
N ILE A 1070 -5.24 -28.80 -5.77
CA ILE A 1070 -5.94 -30.08 -5.79
C ILE A 1070 -5.17 -31.12 -6.63
N PHE A 1071 -4.47 -30.71 -7.70
CA PHE A 1071 -3.56 -31.58 -8.43
C PHE A 1071 -2.31 -31.98 -7.64
N GLU A 1072 -1.71 -31.09 -6.84
CA GLU A 1072 -0.55 -31.42 -6.00
C GLU A 1072 -0.90 -32.42 -4.88
N LYS A 1073 -2.13 -32.37 -4.35
CA LYS A 1073 -2.61 -33.25 -3.26
C LYS A 1073 -3.35 -34.51 -3.75
N ARG A 1074 -3.48 -34.73 -5.07
CA ARG A 1074 -4.27 -35.82 -5.65
C ARG A 1074 -3.80 -37.20 -5.21
N GLN A 1075 -4.73 -38.15 -5.02
CA GLN A 1075 -4.37 -39.53 -4.67
C GLN A 1075 -3.73 -40.25 -5.88
N PRO A 1076 -2.80 -41.21 -5.65
CA PRO A 1076 -2.22 -42.02 -6.73
C PRO A 1076 -3.32 -42.79 -7.50
N GLY A 1077 -3.52 -42.44 -8.78
CA GLY A 1077 -4.59 -42.95 -9.64
C GLY A 1077 -5.56 -41.87 -10.15
N ALA A 1078 -5.60 -40.68 -9.54
CA ALA A 1078 -6.36 -39.54 -10.05
C ALA A 1078 -5.55 -38.76 -11.13
N GLU A 1079 -5.23 -39.42 -12.23
CA GLU A 1079 -4.43 -38.86 -13.32
C GLU A 1079 -5.25 -37.92 -14.24
N ILE A 1080 -4.57 -37.01 -14.95
CA ILE A 1080 -5.24 -36.10 -15.91
C ILE A 1080 -5.73 -36.93 -17.10
N ASN A 1081 -7.05 -37.05 -17.23
CA ASN A 1081 -7.70 -37.89 -18.22
C ASN A 1081 -8.55 -37.07 -19.22
N GLU A 1082 -9.18 -37.78 -20.16
CA GLU A 1082 -10.04 -37.18 -21.18
C GLU A 1082 -11.24 -36.40 -20.60
N ASN A 1083 -11.85 -36.87 -19.51
CA ASN A 1083 -13.00 -36.22 -18.88
C ASN A 1083 -12.62 -34.84 -18.31
N ILE A 1084 -11.50 -34.78 -17.60
CA ILE A 1084 -10.95 -33.54 -17.02
C ILE A 1084 -10.58 -32.54 -18.13
N LEU A 1085 -9.92 -33.01 -19.19
CA LEU A 1085 -9.55 -32.16 -20.34
C LEU A 1085 -10.77 -31.68 -21.13
N THR A 1086 -11.80 -32.51 -21.26
CA THR A 1086 -13.08 -32.15 -21.90
C THR A 1086 -13.84 -31.11 -21.06
N ALA A 1087 -13.85 -31.25 -19.73
CA ALA A 1087 -14.42 -30.25 -18.83
C ALA A 1087 -13.69 -28.90 -18.88
N ALA A 1088 -12.37 -28.90 -19.12
CA ALA A 1088 -11.60 -27.67 -19.32
C ALA A 1088 -11.89 -27.03 -20.69
N ALA A 1089 -11.98 -27.87 -21.73
CA ALA A 1089 -12.29 -27.43 -23.08
C ALA A 1089 -13.70 -26.84 -23.21
N SER A 1090 -14.69 -27.35 -22.47
CA SER A 1090 -16.07 -26.86 -22.50
C SER A 1090 -16.30 -25.59 -21.67
N ASN A 1091 -15.44 -25.31 -20.69
CA ASN A 1091 -15.55 -24.11 -19.86
C ASN A 1091 -15.29 -22.83 -20.69
N PRO A 1092 -16.26 -21.89 -20.81
CA PRO A 1092 -16.11 -20.68 -21.62
C PRO A 1092 -14.88 -19.82 -21.25
N ARG A 1093 -14.46 -19.86 -19.98
CA ARG A 1093 -13.31 -19.11 -19.45
C ARG A 1093 -12.15 -20.03 -19.02
N GLY A 1094 -12.16 -21.28 -19.48
CA GLY A 1094 -11.21 -22.32 -19.08
C GLY A 1094 -9.76 -22.13 -19.51
N GLN A 1095 -9.38 -21.01 -20.13
CA GLN A 1095 -8.05 -20.83 -20.75
C GLN A 1095 -6.89 -21.02 -19.75
N GLU A 1096 -6.94 -20.41 -18.57
CA GLU A 1096 -5.90 -20.56 -17.54
C GLU A 1096 -5.88 -21.97 -16.93
N ILE A 1097 -7.06 -22.60 -16.82
CA ILE A 1097 -7.24 -23.95 -16.28
C ILE A 1097 -6.62 -24.97 -17.26
N MET A 1098 -6.93 -24.83 -18.55
CA MET A 1098 -6.31 -25.61 -19.63
C MET A 1098 -4.79 -25.35 -19.70
N GLN A 1099 -4.30 -24.14 -19.44
CA GLN A 1099 -2.86 -23.88 -19.35
C GLN A 1099 -2.19 -24.69 -18.22
N CYS A 1100 -2.83 -24.78 -17.05
CA CYS A 1100 -2.30 -25.55 -15.92
C CYS A 1100 -2.37 -27.06 -16.18
N LEU A 1101 -3.48 -27.56 -16.73
CA LEU A 1101 -3.64 -28.96 -17.13
C LEU A 1101 -2.61 -29.38 -18.19
N LEU A 1102 -2.39 -28.54 -19.21
CA LEU A 1102 -1.38 -28.79 -20.23
C LEU A 1102 0.03 -28.75 -19.65
N ALA A 1103 0.32 -27.90 -18.66
CA ALA A 1103 1.65 -27.84 -18.04
C ALA A 1103 2.06 -29.16 -17.37
N GLU A 1104 1.14 -29.78 -16.63
CA GLU A 1104 1.31 -31.08 -15.96
C GLU A 1104 1.40 -32.29 -16.92
N LEU A 1105 0.89 -32.15 -18.15
CA LEU A 1105 0.93 -33.22 -19.15
C LEU A 1105 2.28 -33.31 -19.87
N ALA A 1106 2.79 -34.54 -20.03
CA ALA A 1106 3.98 -34.80 -20.84
C ALA A 1106 3.82 -34.25 -22.27
N PRO A 1107 4.86 -33.66 -22.90
CA PRO A 1107 4.74 -33.07 -24.24
C PRO A 1107 4.28 -34.02 -25.35
N SER A 1108 4.44 -35.33 -25.15
CA SER A 1108 4.07 -36.38 -26.09
C SER A 1108 2.66 -36.98 -25.85
N THR A 1109 1.89 -36.50 -24.88
CA THR A 1109 0.54 -37.03 -24.63
C THR A 1109 -0.42 -36.61 -25.76
N PRO A 1110 -1.03 -37.56 -26.50
CA PRO A 1110 -2.01 -37.23 -27.53
C PRO A 1110 -3.31 -36.74 -26.87
N LEU A 1111 -3.96 -35.76 -27.51
CA LEU A 1111 -5.30 -35.32 -27.12
C LEU A 1111 -6.32 -36.07 -27.97
N THR A 1112 -7.46 -36.41 -27.36
CA THR A 1112 -8.50 -37.16 -28.05
C THR A 1112 -9.31 -36.26 -28.99
N ALA A 1113 -9.95 -36.88 -29.99
CA ALA A 1113 -10.85 -36.17 -30.90
C ALA A 1113 -12.00 -35.46 -30.16
N ASN A 1114 -12.46 -35.98 -29.01
CA ASN A 1114 -13.51 -35.37 -28.20
C ASN A 1114 -13.07 -34.05 -27.55
N VAL A 1115 -11.84 -33.98 -27.01
CA VAL A 1115 -11.27 -32.72 -26.49
C VAL A 1115 -11.15 -31.70 -27.63
N ILE A 1116 -10.70 -32.12 -28.82
CA ILE A 1116 -10.57 -31.24 -30.00
C ILE A 1116 -11.94 -30.75 -30.51
N GLN A 1117 -12.96 -31.61 -30.55
CA GLN A 1117 -14.35 -31.25 -30.89
C GLN A 1117 -14.93 -30.25 -29.87
N THR A 1118 -14.66 -30.45 -28.57
CA THR A 1118 -15.12 -29.57 -27.50
C THR A 1118 -14.45 -28.19 -27.57
N LEU A 1119 -13.15 -28.15 -27.85
CA LEU A 1119 -12.42 -26.91 -28.15
C LEU A 1119 -12.95 -26.19 -29.39
N ALA A 1120 -13.28 -26.95 -30.45
CA ALA A 1120 -13.91 -26.42 -31.66
C ALA A 1120 -15.32 -25.83 -31.38
N GLY A 1121 -16.05 -26.36 -30.40
CA GLY A 1121 -17.38 -25.88 -29.99
C GLY A 1121 -17.37 -24.66 -29.05
N ASN A 1122 -16.32 -24.48 -28.23
CA ASN A 1122 -16.28 -23.41 -27.23
C ASN A 1122 -16.24 -22.00 -27.88
N LEU A 1123 -17.33 -21.24 -27.73
CA LEU A 1123 -17.53 -19.96 -28.42
C LEU A 1123 -16.74 -18.78 -27.81
N GLU A 1124 -16.37 -18.82 -26.53
CA GLU A 1124 -15.57 -17.77 -25.87
C GLU A 1124 -14.06 -18.03 -26.03
N SER A 1125 -13.49 -19.00 -25.29
CA SER A 1125 -12.03 -19.22 -25.21
C SER A 1125 -11.49 -20.33 -26.12
N GLY A 1126 -12.35 -21.06 -26.84
CA GLY A 1126 -11.96 -22.25 -27.62
C GLY A 1126 -10.83 -22.01 -28.62
N ILE A 1127 -10.82 -20.86 -29.30
CA ILE A 1127 -9.77 -20.48 -30.26
C ILE A 1127 -8.39 -20.34 -29.59
N ASN A 1128 -8.33 -19.69 -28.41
CA ASN A 1128 -7.08 -19.51 -27.69
C ASN A 1128 -6.58 -20.82 -27.08
N MET A 1129 -7.48 -21.61 -26.49
CA MET A 1129 -7.14 -22.94 -25.98
C MET A 1129 -6.65 -23.88 -27.10
N THR A 1130 -7.24 -23.81 -28.29
CA THR A 1130 -6.76 -24.53 -29.48
C THR A 1130 -5.35 -24.07 -29.88
N LYS A 1131 -5.07 -22.76 -29.92
CA LYS A 1131 -3.71 -22.24 -30.18
C LYS A 1131 -2.70 -22.75 -29.15
N MET A 1132 -3.06 -22.78 -27.86
CA MET A 1132 -2.19 -23.26 -26.78
C MET A 1132 -1.90 -24.76 -26.86
N VAL A 1133 -2.90 -25.56 -27.25
CA VAL A 1133 -2.73 -26.99 -27.58
C VAL A 1133 -1.78 -27.17 -28.75
N LEU A 1134 -2.00 -26.43 -29.85
CA LEU A 1134 -1.20 -26.53 -31.08
C LEU A 1134 0.27 -26.19 -30.87
N VAL A 1135 0.59 -25.21 -30.02
CA VAL A 1135 1.97 -24.86 -29.66
C VAL A 1135 2.70 -26.00 -28.91
N ARG A 1136 1.98 -26.98 -28.33
CA ARG A 1136 2.56 -28.08 -27.55
C ARG A 1136 2.82 -29.37 -28.36
N GLN A 1137 2.23 -29.54 -29.55
CA GLN A 1137 2.34 -30.77 -30.35
C GLN A 1137 2.93 -30.52 -31.74
N HIS A 1138 3.97 -31.28 -32.11
CA HIS A 1138 4.59 -31.20 -33.44
C HIS A 1138 4.44 -32.46 -34.32
N PRO A 1139 4.10 -33.63 -33.74
CA PRO A 1139 3.39 -34.67 -34.49
C PRO A 1139 2.23 -35.28 -33.67
N GLY A 1140 0.99 -35.20 -34.16
CA GLY A 1140 -0.14 -35.94 -33.56
C GLY A 1140 -1.50 -35.23 -33.44
N PHE A 1141 -1.66 -34.00 -33.95
CA PHE A 1141 -2.93 -33.27 -33.87
C PHE A 1141 -3.98 -33.82 -34.86
N VAL A 1142 -4.71 -34.87 -34.46
CA VAL A 1142 -5.71 -35.53 -35.31
C VAL A 1142 -7.03 -34.73 -35.32
N VAL A 1143 -7.31 -34.06 -36.44
CA VAL A 1143 -8.58 -33.37 -36.68
C VAL A 1143 -9.63 -34.37 -37.18
N SER A 1144 -10.78 -34.43 -36.51
CA SER A 1144 -11.93 -35.24 -36.97
C SER A 1144 -12.88 -34.42 -37.84
N GLU A 1145 -13.60 -35.08 -38.74
CA GLU A 1145 -14.66 -34.48 -39.58
C GLU A 1145 -15.68 -33.70 -38.73
N THR A 1146 -16.09 -34.28 -37.60
CA THR A 1146 -17.00 -33.64 -36.62
C THR A 1146 -16.42 -32.36 -36.02
N ALA A 1147 -15.10 -32.25 -35.80
CA ALA A 1147 -14.48 -31.01 -35.34
C ALA A 1147 -14.54 -29.89 -36.42
N LEU A 1148 -14.47 -30.27 -37.70
CA LEU A 1148 -14.64 -29.35 -38.83
C LEU A 1148 -16.11 -28.97 -39.05
N GLU A 1149 -17.05 -29.92 -38.92
CA GLU A 1149 -18.49 -29.63 -38.91
C GLU A 1149 -18.84 -28.60 -37.81
N ILE A 1150 -18.37 -28.85 -36.58
CA ILE A 1150 -18.56 -27.94 -35.43
C ILE A 1150 -17.94 -26.58 -35.74
N ALA A 1151 -16.66 -26.54 -36.17
CA ALA A 1151 -15.96 -25.30 -36.49
C ALA A 1151 -16.65 -24.48 -37.61
N ALA A 1152 -17.20 -25.13 -38.63
CA ALA A 1152 -17.96 -24.48 -39.70
C ALA A 1152 -19.30 -23.92 -39.20
N SER A 1153 -19.95 -24.57 -38.24
CA SER A 1153 -21.22 -24.13 -37.63
C SER A 1153 -21.09 -23.04 -36.54
N ARG A 1154 -19.87 -22.62 -36.16
CA ARG A 1154 -19.70 -21.62 -35.07
C ARG A 1154 -20.35 -20.27 -35.40
N GLU A 1155 -21.05 -19.71 -34.42
CA GLU A 1155 -21.56 -18.34 -34.43
C GLU A 1155 -20.45 -17.29 -34.33
N ASN A 1156 -19.31 -17.63 -33.68
CA ASN A 1156 -18.18 -16.73 -33.45
C ASN A 1156 -16.88 -17.25 -34.07
N ASN A 1157 -16.31 -16.46 -34.98
CA ASN A 1157 -15.02 -16.68 -35.66
C ASN A 1157 -14.81 -18.09 -36.27
N PRO A 1158 -15.79 -18.67 -37.02
CA PRO A 1158 -15.67 -20.01 -37.61
C PRO A 1158 -14.46 -20.15 -38.55
N VAL A 1159 -14.18 -19.12 -39.36
CA VAL A 1159 -13.04 -19.11 -40.29
C VAL A 1159 -11.70 -19.23 -39.56
N GLU A 1160 -11.52 -18.56 -38.42
CA GLU A 1160 -10.29 -18.65 -37.64
C GLU A 1160 -10.11 -20.04 -37.00
N MET A 1161 -11.19 -20.63 -36.48
CA MET A 1161 -11.15 -22.00 -35.96
C MET A 1161 -10.82 -23.02 -37.07
N LEU A 1162 -11.47 -22.92 -38.23
CA LEU A 1162 -11.17 -23.77 -39.38
C LEU A 1162 -9.73 -23.59 -39.90
N GLN A 1163 -9.20 -22.36 -39.90
CA GLN A 1163 -7.78 -22.10 -40.22
C GLN A 1163 -6.83 -22.79 -39.24
N LEU A 1164 -7.13 -22.78 -37.94
CA LEU A 1164 -6.32 -23.46 -36.93
C LEU A 1164 -6.38 -24.99 -37.06
N LEU A 1165 -7.57 -25.56 -37.30
CA LEU A 1165 -7.71 -27.01 -37.48
C LEU A 1165 -7.05 -27.48 -38.79
N ILE A 1166 -7.44 -26.92 -39.93
CA ILE A 1166 -7.00 -27.38 -41.25
C ILE A 1166 -5.49 -27.21 -41.44
N ARG A 1167 -4.89 -26.13 -40.93
CA ARG A 1167 -3.43 -25.88 -41.07
C ARG A 1167 -2.56 -26.89 -40.30
N ASN A 1168 -3.10 -27.59 -39.30
CA ASN A 1168 -2.33 -28.43 -38.39
C ASN A 1168 -2.75 -29.91 -38.39
N GLY A 1169 -3.88 -30.28 -39.01
CA GLY A 1169 -4.40 -31.66 -39.04
C GLY A 1169 -3.73 -32.63 -40.03
N GLY A 1170 -2.64 -32.23 -40.70
CA GLY A 1170 -1.93 -33.04 -41.69
C GLY A 1170 -2.43 -32.92 -43.12
N SER A 1171 -1.94 -33.78 -44.02
CA SER A 1171 -2.26 -33.76 -45.46
C SER A 1171 -3.59 -34.42 -45.82
N ASP A 1172 -4.11 -35.29 -44.95
CA ASP A 1172 -5.18 -36.24 -45.27
C ASP A 1172 -6.52 -35.81 -44.63
N ILE A 1173 -6.82 -34.50 -44.66
CA ILE A 1173 -8.08 -33.93 -44.14
C ILE A 1173 -9.11 -33.78 -45.27
N PRO A 1174 -10.07 -34.71 -45.44
CA PRO A 1174 -11.14 -34.53 -46.43
C PRO A 1174 -12.15 -33.47 -45.98
N ILE A 1175 -12.36 -32.44 -46.79
CA ILE A 1175 -13.51 -31.54 -46.63
C ILE A 1175 -14.74 -32.20 -47.26
N THR A 1176 -15.61 -32.79 -46.44
CA THR A 1176 -16.75 -33.61 -46.86
C THR A 1176 -18.01 -32.81 -47.15
N GLU A 1177 -19.04 -33.45 -47.74
CA GLU A 1177 -20.36 -32.83 -47.99
C GLU A 1177 -20.93 -32.22 -46.71
N ASN A 1178 -20.79 -32.88 -45.56
CA ASN A 1178 -21.29 -32.39 -44.28
C ASN A 1178 -20.61 -31.09 -43.81
N VAL A 1179 -19.28 -30.97 -43.97
CA VAL A 1179 -18.54 -29.77 -43.57
C VAL A 1179 -18.96 -28.57 -44.44
N VAL A 1180 -19.15 -28.79 -45.75
CA VAL A 1180 -19.65 -27.76 -46.67
C VAL A 1180 -21.13 -27.43 -46.40
N LEU A 1181 -21.95 -28.42 -46.03
CA LEU A 1181 -23.35 -28.22 -45.65
C LEU A 1181 -23.47 -27.37 -44.37
N ARG A 1182 -22.69 -27.66 -43.32
CA ARG A 1182 -22.69 -26.86 -42.08
C ARG A 1182 -22.14 -25.44 -42.29
N ALA A 1183 -21.25 -25.25 -43.27
CA ALA A 1183 -20.86 -23.92 -43.71
C ALA A 1183 -22.02 -23.18 -44.40
N ALA A 1184 -22.78 -23.85 -45.27
CA ALA A 1184 -23.96 -23.28 -45.92
C ALA A 1184 -25.11 -22.96 -44.93
N GLU A 1185 -25.30 -23.81 -43.91
CA GLU A 1185 -26.32 -23.68 -42.87
C GLU A 1185 -25.98 -22.61 -41.80
N ASN A 1186 -24.75 -22.06 -41.78
CA ASN A 1186 -24.32 -21.12 -40.75
C ASN A 1186 -25.02 -19.74 -40.89
N PRO A 1187 -25.84 -19.32 -39.91
CA PRO A 1187 -26.73 -18.15 -40.03
C PRO A 1187 -26.01 -16.79 -39.92
N HIS A 1188 -24.71 -16.75 -39.59
CA HIS A 1188 -23.97 -15.50 -39.33
C HIS A 1188 -22.68 -15.35 -40.14
N TRP A 1189 -22.07 -16.45 -40.60
CA TRP A 1189 -20.79 -16.42 -41.32
C TRP A 1189 -20.72 -17.32 -42.56
N GLY A 1190 -21.81 -18.01 -42.93
CA GLY A 1190 -21.82 -19.00 -44.01
C GLY A 1190 -21.12 -18.57 -45.31
N PRO A 1191 -21.37 -17.36 -45.87
CA PRO A 1191 -20.66 -16.87 -47.05
C PRO A 1191 -19.14 -16.81 -46.87
N SER A 1192 -18.66 -16.35 -45.72
CA SER A 1192 -17.23 -16.21 -45.40
C SER A 1192 -16.55 -17.56 -45.14
N VAL A 1193 -17.26 -18.50 -44.51
CA VAL A 1193 -16.78 -19.87 -44.31
C VAL A 1193 -16.67 -20.59 -45.64
N PHE A 1194 -17.71 -20.52 -46.47
CA PHE A 1194 -17.73 -21.15 -47.79
C PHE A 1194 -16.70 -20.56 -48.75
N GLU A 1195 -16.47 -19.24 -48.71
CA GLU A 1195 -15.43 -18.60 -49.51
C GLU A 1195 -14.02 -19.08 -49.10
N TYR A 1196 -13.74 -19.21 -47.80
CA TYR A 1196 -12.48 -19.80 -47.31
C TYR A 1196 -12.30 -21.28 -47.73
N LEU A 1197 -13.34 -22.10 -47.63
CA LEU A 1197 -13.30 -23.49 -48.13
C LEU A 1197 -13.06 -23.54 -49.65
N CYS A 1198 -13.64 -22.59 -50.40
CA CYS A 1198 -13.42 -22.42 -51.84
C CYS A 1198 -12.01 -21.92 -52.19
N GLU A 1199 -11.32 -21.18 -51.33
CA GLU A 1199 -9.92 -20.81 -51.52
C GLU A 1199 -8.98 -22.02 -51.35
N LEU A 1200 -9.27 -22.89 -50.37
CA LEU A 1200 -8.48 -24.10 -50.12
C LEU A 1200 -8.61 -25.16 -51.22
N HIS A 1201 -9.83 -25.49 -51.65
CA HIS A 1201 -10.12 -26.64 -52.53
C HIS A 1201 -10.61 -26.24 -53.93
N GLY A 1202 -10.63 -24.95 -54.26
CA GLY A 1202 -10.90 -24.49 -55.62
C GLY A 1202 -12.29 -24.88 -56.14
N ASN A 1203 -12.34 -25.83 -57.07
CA ASN A 1203 -13.57 -26.35 -57.67
C ASN A 1203 -13.81 -27.85 -57.33
N THR A 1204 -13.02 -28.46 -56.44
CA THR A 1204 -13.16 -29.88 -56.06
C THR A 1204 -13.90 -30.08 -54.73
N LEU A 1205 -14.64 -29.07 -54.26
CA LEU A 1205 -15.52 -29.21 -53.09
C LEU A 1205 -16.73 -30.10 -53.42
N PRO A 1206 -17.20 -30.94 -52.47
CA PRO A 1206 -18.41 -31.76 -52.64
C PRO A 1206 -19.68 -30.91 -52.49
N ILE A 1207 -19.97 -30.10 -53.52
CA ILE A 1207 -21.19 -29.30 -53.60
C ILE A 1207 -22.30 -30.15 -54.24
N THR A 1208 -23.35 -30.42 -53.47
CA THR A 1208 -24.52 -31.22 -53.87
C THR A 1208 -25.79 -30.35 -53.87
N ASP A 1209 -26.88 -30.86 -54.47
CA ASP A 1209 -28.21 -30.25 -54.37
C ASP A 1209 -28.59 -29.85 -52.93
N LYS A 1210 -28.20 -30.63 -51.91
CA LYS A 1210 -28.48 -30.31 -50.50
C LYS A 1210 -27.73 -29.07 -50.04
N VAL A 1211 -26.42 -28.99 -50.32
CA VAL A 1211 -25.59 -27.82 -49.99
C VAL A 1211 -26.17 -26.57 -50.67
N LEU A 1212 -26.54 -26.70 -51.94
CA LEU A 1212 -27.07 -25.59 -52.72
C LEU A 1212 -28.47 -25.13 -52.26
N VAL A 1213 -29.34 -26.07 -51.85
CA VAL A 1213 -30.63 -25.76 -51.21
C VAL A 1213 -30.44 -25.13 -49.82
N ALA A 1214 -29.44 -25.56 -49.04
CA ALA A 1214 -29.12 -24.93 -47.76
C ALA A 1214 -28.66 -23.47 -47.94
N ILE A 1215 -27.80 -23.19 -48.93
CA ILE A 1215 -27.44 -21.81 -49.32
C ILE A 1215 -28.70 -21.01 -49.70
N ALA A 1216 -29.58 -21.59 -50.53
CA ALA A 1216 -30.81 -20.94 -51.00
C ALA A 1216 -31.86 -20.70 -49.91
N ASN A 1217 -31.79 -21.43 -48.79
CA ASN A 1217 -32.67 -21.30 -47.64
C ASN A 1217 -32.06 -20.46 -46.51
N SER A 1218 -30.83 -19.96 -46.67
CA SER A 1218 -30.12 -19.22 -45.62
C SER A 1218 -30.66 -17.79 -45.47
N THR A 1219 -30.95 -17.36 -44.24
CA THR A 1219 -31.62 -16.09 -43.93
C THR A 1219 -30.64 -14.90 -43.84
N HIS A 1220 -29.68 -14.81 -44.76
CA HIS A 1220 -28.68 -13.73 -44.80
C HIS A 1220 -29.14 -12.53 -45.62
N ASP A 1221 -28.85 -11.31 -45.18
CA ASP A 1221 -29.01 -10.09 -46.00
C ASP A 1221 -28.17 -10.14 -47.30
N ASP A 1222 -27.04 -10.86 -47.30
CA ASP A 1222 -26.19 -11.11 -48.47
C ASP A 1222 -26.50 -12.48 -49.16
N ALA A 1223 -27.59 -13.18 -48.81
CA ALA A 1223 -27.91 -14.53 -49.35
C ALA A 1223 -27.95 -14.57 -50.88
N THR A 1224 -28.62 -13.61 -51.52
CA THR A 1224 -28.68 -13.44 -52.98
C THR A 1224 -27.29 -13.35 -53.61
N ARG A 1225 -26.35 -12.68 -52.92
CA ARG A 1225 -24.98 -12.46 -53.38
C ARG A 1225 -24.08 -13.68 -53.15
N PHE A 1226 -24.34 -14.43 -52.08
CA PHE A 1226 -23.71 -15.72 -51.80
C PHE A 1226 -24.14 -16.79 -52.83
N LEU A 1227 -25.44 -16.83 -53.17
CA LEU A 1227 -25.95 -17.56 -54.33
C LEU A 1227 -25.26 -17.11 -55.62
N GLU A 1228 -25.26 -15.81 -55.97
CA GLU A 1228 -24.62 -15.31 -57.19
C GLU A 1228 -23.14 -15.72 -57.32
N LYS A 1229 -22.34 -15.60 -56.25
CA LYS A 1229 -20.94 -16.05 -56.24
C LYS A 1229 -20.84 -17.54 -56.56
N THR A 1230 -21.73 -18.35 -55.99
CA THR A 1230 -21.76 -19.79 -56.15
C THR A 1230 -22.21 -20.18 -57.58
N VAL A 1231 -23.27 -19.57 -58.10
CA VAL A 1231 -23.77 -19.73 -59.49
C VAL A 1231 -22.68 -19.41 -60.51
N LYS A 1232 -21.91 -18.33 -60.29
CA LYS A 1232 -20.83 -17.90 -61.19
C LYS A 1232 -19.60 -18.80 -61.16
N ARG A 1233 -19.52 -19.74 -60.21
CA ARG A 1233 -18.37 -20.64 -59.98
C ARG A 1233 -18.71 -22.12 -60.18
N PHE A 1234 -19.97 -22.50 -60.02
CA PHE A 1234 -20.49 -23.87 -60.10
C PHE A 1234 -21.84 -23.91 -60.82
N SER A 1235 -22.03 -24.85 -61.74
CA SER A 1235 -23.28 -25.02 -62.50
C SER A 1235 -24.40 -25.57 -61.61
N LEU A 1236 -25.51 -24.85 -61.47
CA LEU A 1236 -26.63 -25.26 -60.61
C LEU A 1236 -27.60 -26.26 -61.28
N PRO A 1237 -28.16 -27.23 -60.52
CA PRO A 1237 -29.35 -27.98 -60.92
C PRO A 1237 -30.64 -27.19 -60.67
N GLN A 1238 -31.71 -27.53 -61.40
CA GLN A 1238 -32.97 -26.78 -61.42
C GLN A 1238 -33.72 -26.76 -60.07
N SER A 1239 -33.55 -27.81 -59.27
CA SER A 1239 -33.99 -27.93 -57.86
C SER A 1239 -33.60 -26.72 -56.99
N VAL A 1240 -32.45 -26.12 -57.25
CA VAL A 1240 -31.89 -24.99 -56.48
C VAL A 1240 -32.52 -23.66 -56.89
N LEU A 1241 -32.81 -23.50 -58.19
CA LEU A 1241 -33.50 -22.30 -58.70
C LEU A 1241 -34.92 -22.21 -58.12
N GLU A 1242 -35.63 -23.34 -58.01
CA GLU A 1242 -36.97 -23.41 -57.42
C GLU A 1242 -36.96 -23.08 -55.91
N ALA A 1243 -35.95 -23.54 -55.16
CA ALA A 1243 -35.78 -23.20 -53.74
C ALA A 1243 -35.44 -21.71 -53.52
N ALA A 1244 -34.49 -21.16 -54.27
CA ALA A 1244 -34.08 -19.76 -54.17
C ALA A 1244 -35.23 -18.79 -54.50
N TYR A 1245 -36.04 -19.13 -55.50
CA TYR A 1245 -37.20 -18.33 -55.91
C TYR A 1245 -38.28 -18.25 -54.80
N GLN A 1246 -38.48 -19.32 -54.02
CA GLN A 1246 -39.48 -19.32 -52.94
C GLN A 1246 -39.07 -18.49 -51.71
N ASN A 1247 -37.78 -18.41 -51.39
CA ASN A 1247 -37.31 -17.69 -50.19
C ASN A 1247 -36.88 -16.23 -50.44
N LEU A 1248 -36.41 -15.87 -51.65
CA LEU A 1248 -35.85 -14.54 -51.93
C LEU A 1248 -36.74 -13.66 -52.84
N GLY A 1249 -37.85 -14.20 -53.36
CA GLY A 1249 -38.83 -13.47 -54.16
C GLY A 1249 -38.26 -12.86 -55.45
N ASP A 1250 -38.83 -11.73 -55.89
CA ASP A 1250 -38.51 -11.08 -57.17
C ASP A 1250 -37.04 -10.63 -57.31
N SER A 1251 -36.24 -10.63 -56.23
CA SER A 1251 -34.86 -10.12 -56.22
C SER A 1251 -33.88 -10.88 -57.13
N ILE A 1252 -34.24 -12.08 -57.62
CA ILE A 1252 -33.40 -12.90 -58.51
C ILE A 1252 -33.81 -12.76 -60.00
N GLY A 1253 -34.94 -12.10 -60.30
CA GLY A 1253 -35.57 -12.02 -61.63
C GLY A 1253 -34.81 -11.28 -62.75
N SER A 1254 -33.50 -11.08 -62.63
CA SER A 1254 -32.64 -10.52 -63.69
C SER A 1254 -31.28 -11.24 -63.86
N ALA A 1255 -31.03 -12.31 -63.11
CA ALA A 1255 -29.79 -13.10 -63.17
C ALA A 1255 -29.99 -14.57 -63.62
N VAL A 1256 -31.22 -14.92 -64.00
CA VAL A 1256 -31.67 -16.21 -64.58
C VAL A 1256 -32.21 -15.93 -65.99
#